data_AF-A0A7J7ELH7-F1
#
_entry.id   AF-A0A7J7ELH7-F1
#
_cell.length_a   1.000
_cell.length_b   1.000
_cell.length_c   1.000
_cell.angle_alpha   90.00
_cell.angle_beta   90.00
_cell.angle_gamma   90.00
#
_symmetry.space_group_name_H-M   'P 1'
#
loop_
_entity.id
_entity.type
_entity.pdbx_description
1 polymer ?
#
loop_
_entity_poly.entity_id
_entity_poly.type
_entity_poly.pdbx_seq_one_letter_code
_entity_poly.pdbx_strand_id
1 'polypeptide(L)'
;MNTRREESQDQAIIRIAAHLPDLIVYGDFSPERPSVDYFDGVLITAMYMDRGAEQLVEILNRYISAIVEKVLIFGGDIIKFAGDALLALWKVERKHLKDIITVVIKCSLEIHGLFETQESEEGLDVRVKIGLSAGHITMLVFGDDTRNYFLVMGQAVDDVRLAQNMAQMNDVILSPNCWQLCDRSMIEIEKIPDRRAVKVNFLKPPPTFNFDEFFTKCMTFMDYYPSGDHKKLLRLACTLESDPELELSLQKYVMESILKQIDDKQLPGYLSELRPVTIMFVNLLFKDREKAEVIGLAIQDACVHINSVLRVSRGQINKVFMFDKGCSFLCVFGFPGEKAPEEVTRALESAMDIFNFCSEVHKIHTVSIGVTSGIVFCGIVGHSVRHEYTVIGQKVNIAARMMMYYPGIVTCDSVTYNGSNLPAYFFKELPKKVMKGVADSGPVYQCLGLNEKILFDMAYLKCNRNQNYLLLGRDKEIEYFMCTMKEFLKCNCSRVLMYEGLSGYGKSQILKEIEYLAQGENHRTIAIALTKINFQQNFYTIQILMSSVLGLDTCKHYKEQQTNLQNKVKTLLDEKFHCLLNDFFCVQFPISQEVSKMSTLRKQKLLESLFLKILEQTVKEERIIFIIDEGQFIDMASWAFMEKLVQTLPIFIIMSLSPFIGLPCAAASAVMKNRNTTYVTLGAMQPKDIRNKACLDLGVRGISEELESYLVEGSCGMPFYCEELLKNLDQHGVLIFQPAESEEKTNVTWNNLFKNFAKPTEELKMFTLSTEEGSEEVCNLASGVRLKNLSPPASLKGKENLAWCSFSRTQTLLLLSLG
;
A
#
# COMPACT_ATOMS: atom_id res chain seq x y z
N MET A 1 -56.59 -14.08 -22.15
CA MET A 1 -55.17 -13.90 -22.51
C MET A 1 -54.62 -12.81 -21.61
N ASN A 2 -54.00 -13.18 -20.48
CA ASN A 2 -53.30 -12.22 -19.64
C ASN A 2 -51.97 -11.90 -20.31
N THR A 3 -51.80 -10.64 -20.71
CA THR A 3 -50.52 -10.10 -21.16
C THR A 3 -49.54 -10.16 -19.99
N ARG A 4 -48.64 -11.16 -20.01
CA ARG A 4 -47.35 -11.11 -19.32
C ARG A 4 -46.57 -9.93 -19.92
N ARG A 5 -46.72 -8.74 -19.37
CA ARG A 5 -45.83 -7.61 -19.66
C ARG A 5 -45.29 -7.13 -18.33
N GLU A 6 -43.97 -6.98 -18.27
CA GLU A 6 -43.17 -6.36 -17.19
C GLU A 6 -42.66 -7.24 -16.04
N GLU A 7 -42.20 -8.48 -16.30
CA GLU A 7 -41.40 -9.24 -15.31
C GLU A 7 -39.98 -9.63 -15.80
N SER A 8 -39.54 -9.27 -17.01
CA SER A 8 -38.25 -9.72 -17.56
C SER A 8 -37.12 -8.68 -17.60
N GLN A 9 -37.22 -7.56 -16.87
CA GLN A 9 -36.16 -6.53 -16.84
C GLN A 9 -35.00 -6.87 -15.89
N ASP A 10 -35.08 -8.00 -15.17
CA ASP A 10 -34.09 -8.39 -14.16
C ASP A 10 -33.14 -9.49 -14.69
N GLN A 11 -32.63 -9.32 -15.91
CA GLN A 11 -31.66 -10.23 -16.53
C GLN A 11 -30.22 -9.84 -16.16
N ALA A 12 -29.34 -10.84 -15.94
CA ALA A 12 -27.95 -10.62 -15.55
C ALA A 12 -27.19 -9.73 -16.56
N ILE A 13 -27.40 -9.94 -17.86
CA ILE A 13 -26.79 -9.15 -18.93
C ILE A 13 -27.11 -7.65 -18.83
N ILE A 14 -28.33 -7.27 -18.40
CA ILE A 14 -28.72 -5.86 -18.22
C ILE A 14 -27.97 -5.25 -17.04
N ARG A 15 -27.82 -5.99 -15.94
CA ARG A 15 -27.05 -5.56 -14.76
C ARG A 15 -25.56 -5.40 -15.10
N ILE A 16 -25.00 -6.31 -15.91
CA ILE A 16 -23.63 -6.22 -16.42
C ILE A 16 -23.49 -4.97 -17.32
N ALA A 17 -24.43 -4.73 -18.23
CA ALA A 17 -24.42 -3.58 -19.14
C ALA A 17 -24.54 -2.23 -18.42
N ALA A 18 -25.10 -2.18 -17.20
CA ALA A 18 -25.07 -0.96 -16.38
C ALA A 18 -23.65 -0.54 -15.98
N HIS A 19 -22.69 -1.48 -15.96
CA HIS A 19 -21.29 -1.19 -15.69
C HIS A 19 -20.50 -0.64 -16.87
N LEU A 20 -21.06 -0.71 -18.08
CA LEU A 20 -20.33 -0.47 -19.32
C LEU A 20 -20.99 0.63 -20.16
N PRO A 21 -20.20 1.43 -20.91
CA PRO A 21 -20.73 2.36 -21.90
C PRO A 21 -21.32 1.63 -23.11
N ASP A 22 -22.20 2.31 -23.83
CA ASP A 22 -22.78 1.80 -25.10
C ASP A 22 -21.68 1.51 -26.13
N LEU A 23 -20.58 2.26 -26.08
CA LEU A 23 -19.36 2.03 -26.88
C LEU A 23 -18.80 0.59 -26.74
N ILE A 24 -18.99 -0.06 -25.60
CA ILE A 24 -18.56 -1.45 -25.35
C ILE A 24 -19.73 -2.42 -25.50
N VAL A 25 -20.92 -2.05 -25.01
CA VAL A 25 -22.13 -2.91 -25.07
C VAL A 25 -22.53 -3.24 -26.50
N TYR A 26 -22.37 -2.30 -27.43
CA TYR A 26 -22.67 -2.47 -28.85
C TYR A 26 -21.42 -2.40 -29.74
N GLY A 27 -20.24 -2.57 -29.13
CA GLY A 27 -18.95 -2.50 -29.81
C GLY A 27 -18.58 -3.78 -30.57
N ASP A 28 -17.37 -3.78 -31.14
CA ASP A 28 -16.79 -4.99 -31.74
C ASP A 28 -16.23 -5.92 -30.64
N PHE A 29 -16.57 -7.21 -30.74
CA PHE A 29 -16.15 -8.26 -29.81
C PHE A 29 -15.05 -9.16 -30.38
N SER A 30 -14.35 -8.73 -31.43
CA SER A 30 -13.16 -9.42 -31.95
C SER A 30 -12.25 -9.89 -30.80
N PRO A 31 -11.74 -11.14 -30.83
CA PRO A 31 -10.87 -11.65 -29.78
C PRO A 31 -9.45 -11.08 -29.87
N GLU A 32 -9.07 -10.39 -30.95
CA GLU A 32 -7.74 -9.83 -31.11
C GLU A 32 -7.47 -8.72 -30.08
N ARG A 33 -6.33 -8.83 -29.38
CA ARG A 33 -5.87 -7.86 -28.38
C ARG A 33 -4.41 -7.49 -28.65
N PRO A 34 -4.05 -6.19 -28.64
CA PRO A 34 -4.93 -5.04 -28.53
C PRO A 34 -5.77 -4.83 -29.80
N SER A 35 -7.00 -4.31 -29.66
CA SER A 35 -7.84 -3.84 -30.76
C SER A 35 -7.93 -2.31 -30.74
N VAL A 36 -7.91 -1.68 -31.91
CA VAL A 36 -7.90 -0.23 -32.07
C VAL A 36 -9.02 0.20 -33.02
N ASP A 37 -9.86 1.13 -32.59
CA ASP A 37 -10.94 1.72 -33.40
C ASP A 37 -10.78 3.26 -33.46
N TYR A 38 -11.21 3.86 -34.57
CA TYR A 38 -11.07 5.28 -34.87
C TYR A 38 -12.42 5.91 -35.22
N PHE A 39 -12.79 6.96 -34.50
CA PHE A 39 -14.04 7.68 -34.76
C PHE A 39 -13.94 9.16 -34.41
N ASP A 40 -14.96 9.92 -34.81
CA ASP A 40 -15.16 11.31 -34.42
C ASP A 40 -16.21 11.41 -33.32
N GLY A 41 -16.06 12.42 -32.45
CA GLY A 41 -17.06 12.69 -31.42
C GLY A 41 -16.81 13.96 -30.64
N VAL A 42 -17.77 14.27 -29.77
CA VAL A 42 -17.70 15.37 -28.79
C VAL A 42 -17.54 14.75 -27.41
N LEU A 43 -16.56 15.21 -26.63
CA LEU A 43 -16.32 14.77 -25.27
C LEU A 43 -16.69 15.86 -24.27
N ILE A 44 -17.35 15.47 -23.19
CA ILE A 44 -17.53 16.27 -21.98
C ILE A 44 -16.79 15.61 -20.83
N THR A 45 -16.12 16.40 -20.01
CA THR A 45 -15.71 15.98 -18.68
C THR A 45 -16.21 16.95 -17.63
N ALA A 46 -16.85 16.41 -16.60
CA ALA A 46 -17.40 17.18 -15.48
C ALA A 46 -16.75 16.70 -14.19
N MET A 47 -16.12 17.63 -13.47
CA MET A 47 -15.50 17.39 -12.16
C MET A 47 -16.38 17.99 -11.07
N TYR A 48 -16.73 17.20 -10.05
CA TYR A 48 -17.78 17.52 -9.07
C TYR A 48 -17.31 17.59 -7.60
N MET A 49 -15.99 17.51 -7.34
CA MET A 49 -15.42 17.65 -5.99
C MET A 49 -14.23 18.62 -5.97
N ASP A 50 -14.09 19.37 -4.86
CA ASP A 50 -12.84 20.01 -4.46
C ASP A 50 -12.69 19.90 -2.93
N ARG A 51 -11.90 18.90 -2.46
CA ARG A 51 -11.56 18.57 -1.06
C ARG A 51 -12.73 18.24 -0.09
N GLY A 52 -12.67 17.08 0.58
CA GLY A 52 -13.42 16.79 1.80
C GLY A 52 -14.81 16.13 1.60
N ALA A 53 -15.35 16.17 0.38
CA ALA A 53 -16.64 15.55 0.03
C ALA A 53 -16.58 14.00 -0.03
N GLU A 54 -15.40 13.39 0.10
CA GLU A 54 -15.23 11.93 0.12
C GLU A 54 -15.91 11.24 1.31
N GLN A 55 -16.33 12.01 2.32
CA GLN A 55 -17.04 11.51 3.51
C GLN A 55 -18.56 11.32 3.30
N LEU A 56 -19.13 11.80 2.18
CA LEU A 56 -20.58 11.89 1.96
C LEU A 56 -21.03 11.18 0.68
N VAL A 57 -20.74 9.88 0.59
CA VAL A 57 -20.84 9.14 -0.68
C VAL A 57 -22.29 8.86 -1.12
N GLU A 58 -23.23 8.74 -0.19
CA GLU A 58 -24.66 8.64 -0.55
C GLU A 58 -25.15 9.92 -1.24
N ILE A 59 -24.76 11.08 -0.72
CA ILE A 59 -25.07 12.39 -1.30
C ILE A 59 -24.36 12.54 -2.65
N LEU A 60 -23.11 12.10 -2.76
CA LEU A 60 -22.37 12.09 -4.01
C LEU A 60 -23.11 11.30 -5.10
N ASN A 61 -23.57 10.09 -4.78
CA ASN A 61 -24.28 9.24 -5.73
C ASN A 61 -25.58 9.88 -6.22
N ARG A 62 -26.29 10.62 -5.36
CA ARG A 62 -27.48 11.40 -5.75
C ARG A 62 -27.12 12.47 -6.79
N TYR A 63 -26.04 13.22 -6.57
CA TYR A 63 -25.61 14.26 -7.51
C TYR A 63 -25.09 13.68 -8.82
N ILE A 64 -24.24 12.66 -8.76
CA ILE A 64 -23.73 11.98 -9.95
C ILE A 64 -24.88 11.38 -10.74
N SER A 65 -25.88 10.78 -10.08
CA SER A 65 -27.07 10.23 -10.73
C SER A 65 -27.81 11.29 -11.56
N ALA A 66 -28.00 12.50 -11.04
CA ALA A 66 -28.66 13.58 -11.75
C ALA A 66 -27.85 14.06 -12.97
N ILE A 67 -26.51 14.12 -12.85
CA ILE A 67 -25.65 14.46 -13.99
C ILE A 67 -25.73 13.36 -15.07
N VAL A 68 -25.66 12.09 -14.65
CA VAL A 68 -25.77 10.93 -15.54
C VAL A 68 -27.09 10.96 -16.30
N GLU A 69 -28.21 11.22 -15.62
CA GLU A 69 -29.53 11.33 -16.24
C GLU A 69 -29.55 12.45 -17.30
N LYS A 70 -29.00 13.64 -16.99
CA LYS A 70 -28.89 14.72 -17.98
C LYS A 70 -28.05 14.33 -19.19
N VAL A 71 -26.90 13.69 -19.00
CA VAL A 71 -26.06 13.26 -20.12
C VAL A 71 -26.81 12.27 -21.02
N LEU A 72 -27.47 11.27 -20.42
CA LEU A 72 -28.22 10.24 -21.16
C LEU A 72 -29.43 10.83 -21.91
N ILE A 73 -30.20 11.73 -21.29
CA ILE A 73 -31.35 12.42 -21.94
C ILE A 73 -30.89 13.22 -23.15
N PHE A 74 -29.71 13.82 -23.10
CA PHE A 74 -29.13 14.57 -24.22
C PHE A 74 -28.41 13.64 -25.24
N GLY A 75 -28.51 12.32 -25.09
CA GLY A 75 -28.00 11.31 -26.02
C GLY A 75 -26.51 11.03 -25.91
N GLY A 76 -25.89 11.34 -24.77
CA GLY A 76 -24.47 11.07 -24.51
C GLY A 76 -24.27 9.68 -23.91
N ASP A 77 -23.13 9.07 -24.22
CA ASP A 77 -22.68 7.81 -23.64
C ASP A 77 -21.62 8.07 -22.56
N ILE A 78 -21.83 7.55 -21.34
CA ILE A 78 -20.92 7.77 -20.21
C ILE A 78 -19.82 6.72 -20.25
N ILE A 79 -18.66 7.16 -20.69
CA ILE A 79 -17.48 6.31 -20.92
C ILE A 79 -16.88 5.82 -19.62
N LYS A 80 -16.66 6.71 -18.65
CA LYS A 80 -15.97 6.33 -17.40
C LYS A 80 -16.27 7.27 -16.25
N PHE A 81 -16.26 6.72 -15.04
CA PHE A 81 -16.18 7.49 -13.80
C PHE A 81 -14.72 7.45 -13.32
N ALA A 82 -14.10 8.56 -12.97
CA ALA A 82 -12.71 8.59 -12.54
C ALA A 82 -12.57 9.47 -11.29
N GLY A 83 -12.72 8.86 -10.11
CA GLY A 83 -12.58 9.54 -8.82
C GLY A 83 -13.58 10.69 -8.66
N ASP A 84 -13.15 11.89 -9.01
CA ASP A 84 -13.85 13.17 -8.90
C ASP A 84 -14.43 13.68 -10.22
N ALA A 85 -14.31 12.93 -11.32
CA ALA A 85 -14.80 13.32 -12.63
C ALA A 85 -15.59 12.21 -13.34
N LEU A 86 -16.44 12.60 -14.29
CA LEU A 86 -17.03 11.71 -15.30
C LEU A 86 -16.58 12.14 -16.70
N LEU A 87 -16.47 11.16 -17.60
CA LEU A 87 -16.20 11.37 -19.02
C LEU A 87 -17.37 10.82 -19.83
N ALA A 88 -17.97 11.64 -20.67
CA ALA A 88 -19.01 11.21 -21.61
C ALA A 88 -18.72 11.63 -23.05
N LEU A 89 -19.30 10.89 -23.99
CA LEU A 89 -19.03 10.93 -25.41
C LEU A 89 -20.32 11.00 -26.21
N TRP A 90 -20.34 11.84 -27.23
CA TRP A 90 -21.30 11.77 -28.33
C TRP A 90 -20.53 11.36 -29.59
N LYS A 91 -20.57 10.06 -29.93
CA LYS A 91 -19.97 9.50 -31.14
C LYS A 91 -20.86 9.86 -32.32
N VAL A 92 -20.33 10.58 -33.30
CA VAL A 92 -21.06 10.98 -34.52
C VAL A 92 -20.11 11.14 -35.70
N GLU A 93 -20.64 11.05 -36.92
CA GLU A 93 -19.87 11.41 -38.09
C GLU A 93 -19.41 12.88 -38.05
N ARG A 94 -18.22 13.14 -38.63
CA ARG A 94 -17.58 14.46 -38.63
C ARG A 94 -18.48 15.61 -39.08
N LYS A 95 -19.37 15.36 -40.05
CA LYS A 95 -20.30 16.36 -40.60
C LYS A 95 -21.33 16.87 -39.57
N HIS A 96 -21.61 16.08 -38.54
CA HIS A 96 -22.59 16.39 -37.49
C HIS A 96 -21.97 16.98 -36.22
N LEU A 97 -20.64 17.04 -36.11
CA LEU A 97 -19.96 17.59 -34.92
C LEU A 97 -20.43 19.00 -34.57
N LYS A 98 -20.64 19.85 -35.57
CA LYS A 98 -21.11 21.23 -35.37
C LYS A 98 -22.43 21.29 -34.59
N ASP A 99 -23.39 20.46 -34.98
CA ASP A 99 -24.73 20.44 -34.40
C ASP A 99 -24.70 19.81 -33.00
N ILE A 100 -23.97 18.69 -32.86
CA ILE A 100 -23.81 18.00 -31.57
C ILE A 100 -23.09 18.87 -30.54
N ILE A 101 -22.11 19.68 -30.91
CA ILE A 101 -21.48 20.63 -29.97
C ILE A 101 -22.54 21.55 -29.35
N THR A 102 -23.54 21.99 -30.12
CA THR A 102 -24.64 22.83 -29.59
C THR A 102 -25.49 22.06 -28.57
N VAL A 103 -25.79 20.79 -28.85
CA VAL A 103 -26.51 19.89 -27.92
C VAL A 103 -25.72 19.73 -26.62
N VAL A 104 -24.41 19.46 -26.71
CA VAL A 104 -23.55 19.23 -25.55
C VAL A 104 -23.35 20.52 -24.73
N ILE A 105 -23.27 21.69 -25.36
CA ILE A 105 -23.24 22.97 -24.65
C ILE A 105 -24.54 23.17 -23.86
N LYS A 106 -25.71 22.91 -24.49
CA LYS A 106 -27.00 23.00 -23.80
C LYS A 106 -27.07 22.03 -22.62
N CYS A 107 -26.65 20.77 -22.81
CA CYS A 107 -26.54 19.77 -21.75
C CYS A 107 -25.66 20.27 -20.60
N SER A 108 -24.49 20.86 -20.91
CA SER A 108 -23.55 21.39 -19.91
C SER A 108 -24.17 22.50 -19.06
N LEU A 109 -24.92 23.42 -19.69
CA LEU A 109 -25.62 24.49 -18.97
C LEU A 109 -26.76 23.96 -18.11
N GLU A 110 -27.49 22.94 -18.56
CA GLU A 110 -28.52 22.30 -17.74
C GLU A 110 -27.95 21.51 -16.57
N ILE A 111 -26.77 20.91 -16.74
CA ILE A 111 -26.03 20.28 -15.64
C ILE A 111 -25.68 21.33 -14.58
N HIS A 112 -25.18 22.51 -14.96
CA HIS A 112 -24.92 23.60 -14.01
C HIS A 112 -26.20 24.03 -13.28
N GLY A 113 -27.33 24.13 -14.00
CA GLY A 113 -28.63 24.49 -13.43
C GLY A 113 -29.15 23.53 -12.35
N LEU A 114 -28.68 22.27 -12.32
CA LEU A 114 -29.01 21.33 -11.23
C LEU A 114 -28.47 21.79 -9.87
N PHE A 115 -27.40 22.58 -9.87
CA PHE A 115 -26.67 23.00 -8.65
C PHE A 115 -26.95 24.46 -8.25
N GLU A 116 -27.70 25.24 -9.04
CA GLU A 116 -28.00 26.65 -8.74
C GLU A 116 -29.06 26.86 -7.65
N THR A 117 -29.89 25.84 -7.37
CA THR A 117 -31.10 25.98 -6.52
C THR A 117 -31.04 25.24 -5.19
N GLN A 118 -29.97 24.47 -4.93
CA GLN A 118 -29.83 23.71 -3.69
C GLN A 118 -28.96 24.49 -2.69
N GLU A 119 -29.60 25.22 -1.77
CA GLU A 119 -28.91 25.65 -0.55
C GLU A 119 -28.45 24.42 0.22
N SER A 120 -27.20 24.42 0.66
CA SER A 120 -26.56 23.25 1.26
C SER A 120 -27.18 22.93 2.63
N GLU A 121 -27.91 21.81 2.73
CA GLU A 121 -28.41 21.31 4.03
C GLU A 121 -27.26 20.94 4.99
N GLU A 122 -26.02 20.79 4.49
CA GLU A 122 -24.87 20.30 5.26
C GLU A 122 -23.54 21.07 5.01
N GLY A 123 -23.60 22.28 4.45
CA GLY A 123 -22.42 23.17 4.35
C GLY A 123 -21.40 22.88 3.24
N LEU A 124 -21.70 21.98 2.29
CA LEU A 124 -20.89 21.73 1.09
C LEU A 124 -21.48 22.41 -0.15
N ASP A 125 -20.74 23.34 -0.75
CA ASP A 125 -21.09 23.98 -2.04
C ASP A 125 -20.65 23.05 -3.18
N VAL A 126 -21.54 22.13 -3.59
CA VAL A 126 -21.26 21.17 -4.67
C VAL A 126 -21.52 21.85 -6.01
N ARG A 127 -20.45 22.21 -6.70
CA ARG A 127 -20.47 22.77 -8.05
C ARG A 127 -19.58 21.96 -8.97
N VAL A 128 -19.83 22.08 -10.28
CA VAL A 128 -19.08 21.34 -11.29
C VAL A 128 -18.23 22.24 -12.17
N LYS A 129 -17.11 21.69 -12.64
CA LYS A 129 -16.23 22.29 -13.66
C LYS A 129 -16.36 21.48 -14.94
N ILE A 130 -16.75 22.11 -16.05
CA ILE A 130 -17.01 21.40 -17.32
C ILE A 130 -16.01 21.81 -18.40
N GLY A 131 -15.34 20.81 -18.99
CA GLY A 131 -14.53 20.96 -20.19
C GLY A 131 -15.14 20.22 -21.38
N LEU A 132 -15.10 20.83 -22.56
CA LEU A 132 -15.61 20.29 -23.82
C LEU A 132 -14.51 20.22 -24.88
N SER A 133 -14.47 19.10 -25.60
CA SER A 133 -13.62 18.95 -26.79
C SER A 133 -14.40 18.26 -27.91
N ALA A 134 -13.90 18.38 -29.14
CA ALA A 134 -14.45 17.66 -30.28
C ALA A 134 -13.34 17.31 -31.26
N GLY A 135 -13.45 16.17 -31.93
CA GLY A 135 -12.54 15.74 -32.98
C GLY A 135 -12.31 14.23 -33.01
N HIS A 136 -11.15 13.85 -33.53
CA HIS A 136 -10.72 12.46 -33.67
C HIS A 136 -10.41 11.84 -32.30
N ILE A 137 -11.00 10.66 -32.07
CA ILE A 137 -10.85 9.85 -30.87
C ILE A 137 -10.46 8.44 -31.32
N THR A 138 -9.52 7.86 -30.59
CA THR A 138 -9.11 6.46 -30.78
C THR A 138 -9.54 5.66 -29.57
N MET A 139 -10.21 4.53 -29.78
CA MET A 139 -10.47 3.55 -28.73
C MET A 139 -9.44 2.43 -28.80
N LEU A 140 -8.95 2.00 -27.65
CA LEU A 140 -8.07 0.86 -27.48
C LEU A 140 -8.71 -0.14 -26.52
N VAL A 141 -8.83 -1.39 -26.93
CA VAL A 141 -9.25 -2.51 -26.09
C VAL A 141 -8.07 -3.46 -25.90
N PHE A 142 -7.76 -3.82 -24.67
CA PHE A 142 -6.59 -4.61 -24.28
C PHE A 142 -6.92 -5.46 -23.05
N GLY A 143 -6.12 -6.47 -22.76
CA GLY A 143 -6.38 -7.39 -21.66
C GLY A 143 -5.98 -8.82 -21.99
N ASP A 144 -6.40 -9.75 -21.15
CA ASP A 144 -6.12 -11.18 -21.29
C ASP A 144 -7.42 -11.98 -21.48
N ASP A 145 -7.32 -13.31 -21.52
CA ASP A 145 -8.48 -14.18 -21.72
C ASP A 145 -9.57 -14.02 -20.65
N THR A 146 -9.21 -13.51 -19.47
CA THR A 146 -10.07 -13.38 -18.29
C THR A 146 -10.59 -11.96 -18.06
N ARG A 147 -9.82 -10.92 -18.40
CA ARG A 147 -10.15 -9.52 -18.15
C ARG A 147 -9.85 -8.66 -19.35
N ASN A 148 -10.82 -7.83 -19.74
CA ASN A 148 -10.67 -6.80 -20.76
C ASN A 148 -10.75 -5.42 -20.12
N TYR A 149 -10.01 -4.48 -20.69
CA TYR A 149 -10.02 -3.07 -20.37
C TYR A 149 -10.11 -2.27 -21.67
N PHE A 150 -10.58 -1.04 -21.56
CA PHE A 150 -10.60 -0.12 -22.68
C PHE A 150 -10.21 1.30 -22.27
N LEU A 151 -9.70 2.04 -23.24
CA LEU A 151 -9.26 3.42 -23.15
C LEU A 151 -9.72 4.21 -24.37
N VAL A 152 -10.01 5.49 -24.16
CA VAL A 152 -10.08 6.47 -25.24
C VAL A 152 -8.82 7.32 -25.19
N MET A 153 -8.23 7.56 -26.36
CA MET A 153 -6.98 8.29 -26.58
C MET A 153 -7.14 9.30 -27.71
N GLY A 154 -6.15 10.19 -27.84
CA GLY A 154 -6.07 11.17 -28.92
C GLY A 154 -6.19 12.61 -28.43
N GLN A 155 -5.95 13.56 -29.35
CA GLN A 155 -5.87 14.98 -29.02
C GLN A 155 -7.16 15.51 -28.39
N ALA A 156 -8.34 15.01 -28.79
CA ALA A 156 -9.61 15.39 -28.17
C ALA A 156 -9.67 15.00 -26.68
N VAL A 157 -9.16 13.82 -26.31
CA VAL A 157 -9.11 13.35 -24.93
C VAL A 157 -8.13 14.17 -24.09
N ASP A 158 -7.00 14.59 -24.66
CA ASP A 158 -6.07 15.51 -23.99
C ASP A 158 -6.71 16.90 -23.83
N ASP A 159 -7.34 17.40 -24.88
CA ASP A 159 -7.98 18.71 -24.94
C ASP A 159 -9.13 18.86 -23.94
N VAL A 160 -9.97 17.82 -23.76
CA VAL A 160 -11.11 17.90 -22.83
C VAL A 160 -10.64 18.05 -21.38
N ARG A 161 -9.57 17.34 -21.01
CA ARG A 161 -8.93 17.49 -19.70
C ARG A 161 -8.29 18.86 -19.54
N LEU A 162 -7.55 19.33 -20.55
CA LEU A 162 -6.94 20.65 -20.51
C LEU A 162 -7.99 21.76 -20.36
N ALA A 163 -9.11 21.64 -21.07
CA ALA A 163 -10.24 22.56 -20.96
C ALA A 163 -10.85 22.54 -19.55
N GLN A 164 -11.10 21.36 -18.98
CA GLN A 164 -11.64 21.25 -17.62
C GLN A 164 -10.68 21.79 -16.56
N ASN A 165 -9.38 21.56 -16.69
CA ASN A 165 -8.38 22.11 -15.78
C ASN A 165 -8.31 23.65 -15.80
N MET A 166 -8.75 24.29 -16.89
CA MET A 166 -8.84 25.76 -17.00
C MET A 166 -10.14 26.31 -16.41
N ALA A 167 -11.17 25.49 -16.26
CA ALA A 167 -12.50 25.88 -15.79
C ALA A 167 -12.49 26.24 -14.29
N GLN A 168 -13.15 27.35 -13.94
CA GLN A 168 -13.59 27.58 -12.56
C GLN A 168 -14.93 26.88 -12.30
N MET A 169 -15.38 26.87 -11.05
CA MET A 169 -16.71 26.35 -10.70
C MET A 169 -17.77 27.09 -11.52
N ASN A 170 -18.72 26.35 -12.10
CA ASN A 170 -19.77 26.83 -13.01
C ASN A 170 -19.30 27.26 -14.41
N ASP A 171 -18.02 27.10 -14.76
CA ASP A 171 -17.55 27.38 -16.11
C ASP A 171 -17.83 26.21 -17.07
N VAL A 172 -18.05 26.55 -18.34
CA VAL A 172 -17.98 25.63 -19.49
C VAL A 172 -16.88 26.12 -20.42
N ILE A 173 -15.80 25.34 -20.55
CA ILE A 173 -14.64 25.69 -21.38
C ILE A 173 -14.61 24.84 -22.64
N LEU A 174 -14.51 25.47 -23.81
CA LEU A 174 -14.32 24.80 -25.08
C LEU A 174 -12.83 24.72 -25.42
N SER A 175 -12.36 23.53 -25.83
CA SER A 175 -11.02 23.37 -26.39
C SER A 175 -10.85 24.16 -27.69
N PRO A 176 -9.61 24.45 -28.12
CA PRO A 176 -9.36 25.19 -29.35
C PRO A 176 -10.03 24.57 -30.58
N ASN A 177 -10.00 23.23 -30.70
CA ASN A 177 -10.64 22.53 -31.82
C ASN A 177 -12.16 22.54 -31.70
N CYS A 178 -12.71 22.40 -30.49
CA CYS A 178 -14.15 22.49 -30.25
C CYS A 178 -14.71 23.86 -30.66
N TRP A 179 -14.02 24.95 -30.29
CA TRP A 179 -14.38 26.32 -30.72
C TRP A 179 -14.26 26.54 -32.24
N GLN A 180 -13.38 25.81 -32.91
CA GLN A 180 -13.26 25.88 -34.36
C GLN A 180 -14.40 25.15 -35.09
N LEU A 181 -14.93 24.09 -34.48
CA LEU A 181 -15.97 23.22 -35.06
C LEU A 181 -17.40 23.62 -34.67
N CYS A 182 -17.59 24.40 -33.61
CA CYS A 182 -18.91 24.76 -33.10
C CYS A 182 -19.67 25.74 -33.99
N ASP A 183 -21.00 25.81 -33.83
CA ASP A 183 -21.80 26.90 -34.39
C ASP A 183 -21.61 28.19 -33.57
N ARG A 184 -20.79 29.12 -34.09
CA ARG A 184 -20.52 30.39 -33.43
C ARG A 184 -21.74 31.32 -33.34
N SER A 185 -22.77 31.09 -34.16
CA SER A 185 -24.00 31.89 -34.10
C SER A 185 -24.86 31.58 -32.87
N MET A 186 -24.61 30.44 -32.20
CA MET A 186 -25.39 29.97 -31.06
C MET A 186 -24.86 30.46 -29.71
N ILE A 187 -23.58 30.87 -29.64
CA ILE A 187 -22.89 31.06 -28.36
C ILE A 187 -22.14 32.40 -28.27
N GLU A 188 -22.21 33.00 -27.09
CA GLU A 188 -21.36 34.12 -26.70
C GLU A 188 -20.23 33.61 -25.80
N ILE A 189 -18.99 34.02 -26.10
CA ILE A 189 -17.79 33.52 -25.44
C ILE A 189 -16.95 34.63 -24.83
N GLU A 190 -16.15 34.26 -23.85
CA GLU A 190 -15.07 35.06 -23.28
C GLU A 190 -13.72 34.42 -23.65
N LYS A 191 -12.77 35.27 -24.07
CA LYS A 191 -11.40 34.81 -24.34
C LYS A 191 -10.63 34.67 -23.02
N ILE A 192 -9.96 33.54 -22.87
CA ILE A 192 -9.08 33.31 -21.73
C ILE A 192 -7.69 33.88 -22.05
N PRO A 193 -7.09 34.72 -21.20
CA PRO A 193 -5.75 35.26 -21.42
C PRO A 193 -4.71 34.17 -21.72
N ASP A 194 -3.86 34.40 -22.71
CA ASP A 194 -2.76 33.51 -23.13
C ASP A 194 -3.16 32.07 -23.53
N ARG A 195 -4.45 31.82 -23.80
CA ARG A 195 -4.98 30.52 -24.20
C ARG A 195 -5.81 30.63 -25.48
N ARG A 196 -5.86 29.53 -26.24
CA ARG A 196 -6.73 29.39 -27.43
C ARG A 196 -8.09 28.78 -27.11
N ALA A 197 -8.25 28.22 -25.90
CA ALA A 197 -9.53 27.77 -25.37
C ALA A 197 -10.40 28.99 -25.03
N VAL A 198 -11.72 28.79 -25.02
CA VAL A 198 -12.70 29.86 -24.77
C VAL A 198 -13.71 29.43 -23.72
N LYS A 199 -14.19 30.38 -22.91
CA LYS A 199 -15.26 30.16 -21.95
C LYS A 199 -16.60 30.50 -22.60
N VAL A 200 -17.61 29.66 -22.41
CA VAL A 200 -18.99 29.95 -22.83
C VAL A 200 -19.66 30.80 -21.75
N ASN A 201 -20.16 31.98 -22.13
CA ASN A 201 -20.94 32.83 -21.24
C ASN A 201 -22.44 32.53 -21.37
N PHE A 202 -22.94 32.48 -22.60
CA PHE A 202 -24.36 32.28 -22.87
C PHE A 202 -24.59 31.46 -24.13
N LEU A 203 -25.61 30.60 -24.10
CA LEU A 203 -26.22 30.05 -25.30
C LEU A 203 -27.32 31.03 -25.75
N LYS A 204 -27.04 31.81 -26.81
CA LYS A 204 -27.94 32.82 -27.39
C LYS A 204 -28.34 32.39 -28.81
N PRO A 205 -29.26 31.43 -28.94
CA PRO A 205 -29.69 30.99 -30.25
C PRO A 205 -30.51 32.09 -30.96
N PRO A 206 -30.61 32.05 -32.31
CA PRO A 206 -31.44 32.98 -33.06
C PRO A 206 -32.92 32.96 -32.62
N PRO A 207 -33.68 34.06 -32.78
CA PRO A 207 -35.07 34.14 -32.30
C PRO A 207 -36.01 33.07 -32.86
N THR A 208 -35.73 32.55 -34.06
CA THR A 208 -36.53 31.51 -34.72
C THR A 208 -36.09 30.09 -34.36
N PHE A 209 -35.08 29.93 -33.51
CA PHE A 209 -34.52 28.63 -33.17
C PHE A 209 -35.34 27.94 -32.08
N ASN A 210 -35.83 26.73 -32.38
CA ASN A 210 -36.45 25.84 -31.42
C ASN A 210 -35.49 24.68 -31.11
N PHE A 211 -35.08 24.56 -29.84
CA PHE A 211 -34.13 23.53 -29.44
C PHE A 211 -34.70 22.11 -29.54
N ASP A 212 -35.98 21.90 -29.25
CA ASP A 212 -36.60 20.56 -29.27
C ASP A 212 -36.69 20.03 -30.71
N GLU A 213 -37.07 20.89 -31.66
CA GLU A 213 -37.05 20.54 -33.10
C GLU A 213 -35.63 20.26 -33.60
N PHE A 214 -34.66 21.07 -33.17
CA PHE A 214 -33.25 20.87 -33.48
C PHE A 214 -32.71 19.56 -32.89
N PHE A 215 -33.05 19.27 -31.63
CA PHE A 215 -32.63 18.06 -30.95
C PHE A 215 -33.26 16.82 -31.59
N THR A 216 -34.52 16.87 -31.99
CA THR A 216 -35.18 15.81 -32.75
C THR A 216 -34.46 15.49 -34.06
N LYS A 217 -33.91 16.51 -34.75
CA LYS A 217 -33.05 16.28 -35.92
C LYS A 217 -31.75 15.59 -35.53
N CYS A 218 -31.13 16.02 -34.43
CA CYS A 218 -29.87 15.44 -33.94
C CYS A 218 -30.01 13.99 -33.49
N MET A 219 -31.16 13.58 -32.95
CA MET A 219 -31.43 12.19 -32.57
C MET A 219 -31.26 11.22 -33.75
N THR A 220 -31.46 11.67 -34.99
CA THR A 220 -31.26 10.84 -36.19
C THR A 220 -29.81 10.43 -36.43
N PHE A 221 -28.85 11.07 -35.75
CA PHE A 221 -27.42 10.77 -35.81
C PHE A 221 -26.94 9.98 -34.59
N MET A 222 -27.83 9.63 -33.66
CA MET A 222 -27.53 8.95 -32.40
C MET A 222 -28.04 7.50 -32.47
N ASP A 223 -27.16 6.57 -32.83
CA ASP A 223 -27.52 5.19 -33.17
C ASP A 223 -28.33 4.47 -32.08
N TYR A 224 -28.05 4.75 -30.80
CA TYR A 224 -28.63 4.04 -29.65
C TYR A 224 -29.59 4.91 -28.82
N TYR A 225 -30.06 6.05 -29.35
CA TYR A 225 -30.98 6.92 -28.61
C TYR A 225 -32.36 6.24 -28.43
N PRO A 226 -32.85 6.04 -27.19
CA PRO A 226 -34.12 5.35 -26.94
C PRO A 226 -35.30 6.03 -27.65
N SER A 227 -35.89 5.33 -28.62
CA SER A 227 -36.93 5.85 -29.52
C SER A 227 -38.16 4.94 -29.59
N GLY A 228 -39.27 5.46 -30.14
CA GLY A 228 -40.49 4.68 -30.33
C GLY A 228 -41.11 4.15 -29.02
N ASP A 229 -41.30 2.84 -28.94
CA ASP A 229 -41.85 2.16 -27.76
C ASP A 229 -40.93 2.23 -26.53
N HIS A 230 -39.65 2.55 -26.73
CA HIS A 230 -38.62 2.61 -25.69
C HIS A 230 -38.29 4.02 -25.21
N LYS A 231 -39.01 5.05 -25.67
CA LYS A 231 -38.75 6.47 -25.35
C LYS A 231 -38.76 6.85 -23.86
N LYS A 232 -39.28 5.97 -22.99
CA LYS A 232 -39.30 6.17 -21.53
C LYS A 232 -38.02 5.67 -20.85
N LEU A 233 -37.17 4.94 -21.57
CA LEU A 233 -35.92 4.40 -21.05
C LEU A 233 -34.80 5.42 -21.22
N LEU A 234 -33.87 5.45 -20.28
CA LEU A 234 -32.66 6.29 -20.36
C LEU A 234 -31.57 5.67 -21.23
N ARG A 235 -31.58 4.33 -21.39
CA ARG A 235 -30.62 3.59 -22.21
C ARG A 235 -31.31 2.46 -22.96
N LEU A 236 -30.89 2.24 -24.20
CA LEU A 236 -31.34 1.09 -24.98
C LEU A 236 -30.78 -0.22 -24.39
N ALA A 237 -29.65 -0.18 -23.68
CA ALA A 237 -29.07 -1.34 -23.00
C ALA A 237 -30.04 -2.01 -21.98
N CYS A 238 -31.05 -1.28 -21.51
CA CYS A 238 -32.11 -1.83 -20.65
C CYS A 238 -33.08 -2.79 -21.38
N THR A 239 -32.97 -2.90 -22.70
CA THR A 239 -33.76 -3.82 -23.53
C THR A 239 -32.95 -5.00 -24.06
N LEU A 240 -31.71 -5.21 -23.57
CA LEU A 240 -30.90 -6.36 -23.96
C LEU A 240 -31.62 -7.65 -23.59
N GLU A 241 -31.66 -8.57 -24.55
CA GLU A 241 -32.13 -9.93 -24.33
C GLU A 241 -30.97 -10.83 -23.88
N SER A 242 -31.30 -11.98 -23.30
CA SER A 242 -30.27 -12.93 -22.84
C SER A 242 -29.51 -13.53 -24.01
N ASP A 243 -28.25 -13.13 -24.16
CA ASP A 243 -27.30 -13.65 -25.14
C ASP A 243 -26.03 -14.10 -24.40
N PRO A 244 -25.77 -15.42 -24.31
CA PRO A 244 -24.65 -15.95 -23.54
C PRO A 244 -23.28 -15.59 -24.13
N GLU A 245 -23.17 -15.39 -25.45
CA GLU A 245 -21.90 -15.03 -26.09
C GLU A 245 -21.55 -13.57 -25.78
N LEU A 246 -22.55 -12.68 -25.91
CA LEU A 246 -22.42 -11.29 -25.53
C LEU A 246 -22.15 -11.15 -24.02
N GLU A 247 -22.89 -11.87 -23.18
CA GLU A 247 -22.72 -11.83 -21.73
C GLU A 247 -21.29 -12.22 -21.32
N LEU A 248 -20.75 -13.34 -21.85
CA LEU A 248 -19.37 -13.77 -21.59
C LEU A 248 -18.35 -12.72 -22.03
N SER A 249 -18.62 -11.97 -23.09
CA SER A 249 -17.73 -10.90 -23.57
C SER A 249 -17.76 -9.68 -22.63
N LEU A 250 -18.96 -9.26 -22.21
CA LEU A 250 -19.16 -8.11 -21.33
C LEU A 250 -18.66 -8.36 -19.91
N GLN A 251 -18.83 -9.57 -19.38
CA GLN A 251 -18.37 -9.95 -18.04
C GLN A 251 -16.85 -9.72 -17.85
N LYS A 252 -16.04 -9.85 -18.90
CA LYS A 252 -14.58 -9.62 -18.84
C LYS A 252 -14.21 -8.20 -18.47
N TYR A 253 -15.08 -7.21 -18.66
CA TYR A 253 -14.85 -5.82 -18.27
C TYR A 253 -15.28 -5.51 -16.82
N VAL A 254 -15.97 -6.44 -16.17
CA VAL A 254 -16.54 -6.25 -14.83
C VAL A 254 -15.72 -6.98 -13.78
N MET A 255 -15.65 -6.43 -12.57
CA MET A 255 -14.95 -7.07 -11.46
C MET A 255 -15.65 -8.34 -11.00
N GLU A 256 -14.86 -9.36 -10.68
CA GLU A 256 -15.37 -10.67 -10.27
C GLU A 256 -16.21 -10.60 -8.98
N SER A 257 -15.89 -9.66 -8.07
CA SER A 257 -16.70 -9.38 -6.88
C SER A 257 -18.08 -8.79 -7.22
N ILE A 258 -18.16 -8.00 -8.29
CA ILE A 258 -19.41 -7.42 -8.80
C ILE A 258 -20.24 -8.50 -9.51
N LEU A 259 -19.59 -9.35 -10.31
CA LEU A 259 -20.27 -10.49 -10.96
C LEU A 259 -20.90 -11.43 -9.93
N LYS A 260 -20.16 -11.78 -8.87
CA LYS A 260 -20.72 -12.55 -7.75
C LYS A 260 -21.91 -11.85 -7.08
N GLN A 261 -21.88 -10.53 -6.95
CA GLN A 261 -23.02 -9.79 -6.41
C GLN A 261 -24.26 -9.89 -7.33
N ILE A 262 -24.05 -9.80 -8.64
CA ILE A 262 -25.10 -9.92 -9.65
C ILE A 262 -25.73 -11.32 -9.61
N ASP A 263 -24.91 -12.37 -9.48
CA ASP A 263 -25.31 -13.79 -9.48
C ASP A 263 -25.95 -14.24 -8.16
N ASP A 264 -25.31 -13.95 -7.02
CA ASP A 264 -25.69 -14.50 -5.71
C ASP A 264 -26.85 -13.73 -5.03
N LYS A 265 -27.41 -12.70 -5.69
CA LYS A 265 -28.38 -11.76 -5.09
C LYS A 265 -27.89 -11.23 -3.72
N GLN A 266 -26.59 -10.99 -3.57
CA GLN A 266 -26.04 -10.40 -2.36
C GLN A 266 -26.70 -9.04 -2.08
N LEU A 267 -26.83 -8.69 -0.81
CA LEU A 267 -27.51 -7.47 -0.37
C LEU A 267 -26.97 -6.23 -1.13
N PRO A 268 -27.84 -5.44 -1.79
CA PRO A 268 -27.45 -4.19 -2.42
C PRO A 268 -26.94 -3.23 -1.33
N GLY A 269 -25.62 -3.13 -1.20
CA GLY A 269 -24.93 -2.41 -0.13
C GLY A 269 -23.66 -3.10 0.38
N TYR A 270 -23.50 -4.41 0.14
CA TYR A 270 -22.32 -5.17 0.63
C TYR A 270 -20.97 -4.62 0.13
N LEU A 271 -20.95 -4.08 -1.09
CA LEU A 271 -19.72 -3.56 -1.70
C LEU A 271 -19.44 -2.09 -1.40
N SER A 272 -20.38 -1.40 -0.75
CA SER A 272 -20.26 0.01 -0.35
C SER A 272 -19.78 0.09 1.10
N GLU A 273 -18.48 0.29 1.29
CA GLU A 273 -17.89 0.36 2.62
C GLU A 273 -16.68 1.31 2.68
N LEU A 274 -16.47 1.89 3.86
CA LEU A 274 -15.21 2.53 4.22
C LEU A 274 -14.27 1.45 4.76
N ARG A 275 -13.18 1.19 4.05
CA ARG A 275 -12.25 0.12 4.44
C ARG A 275 -10.79 0.52 4.25
N PRO A 276 -9.88 -0.03 5.07
CA PRO A 276 -8.45 0.10 4.83
C PRO A 276 -8.06 -0.70 3.59
N VAL A 277 -7.42 -0.03 2.64
CA VAL A 277 -6.81 -0.62 1.45
C VAL A 277 -5.41 -0.06 1.23
N THR A 278 -4.64 -0.73 0.39
CA THR A 278 -3.43 -0.19 -0.19
C THR A 278 -3.67 0.14 -1.66
N ILE A 279 -3.57 1.42 -2.00
CA ILE A 279 -3.68 1.95 -3.36
C ILE A 279 -2.31 1.92 -4.01
N MET A 280 -2.24 1.38 -5.22
CA MET A 280 -1.08 1.44 -6.09
C MET A 280 -1.48 2.09 -7.41
N PHE A 281 -0.90 3.24 -7.69
CA PHE A 281 -1.10 3.97 -8.93
C PHE A 281 0.14 3.80 -9.81
N VAL A 282 -0.01 3.18 -10.98
CA VAL A 282 1.08 2.96 -11.95
C VAL A 282 0.85 3.87 -13.14
N ASN A 283 1.82 4.73 -13.47
CA ASN A 283 1.76 5.60 -14.63
C ASN A 283 2.85 5.22 -15.65
N LEU A 284 2.43 4.99 -16.89
CA LEU A 284 3.29 4.67 -18.04
C LEU A 284 3.30 5.87 -18.98
N LEU A 285 4.44 6.54 -19.09
CA LEU A 285 4.62 7.65 -20.04
C LEU A 285 5.24 7.14 -21.34
N PHE A 286 4.66 7.56 -22.46
CA PHE A 286 5.12 7.23 -23.82
C PHE A 286 5.78 8.45 -24.47
N LYS A 287 6.60 8.24 -25.50
CA LYS A 287 7.17 9.36 -26.26
C LYS A 287 6.09 10.02 -27.14
N ASP A 288 6.07 11.35 -27.17
CA ASP A 288 5.16 12.11 -28.04
C ASP A 288 5.34 11.71 -29.52
N ARG A 289 4.22 11.52 -30.25
CA ARG A 289 4.09 11.18 -31.69
C ARG A 289 4.02 9.70 -32.09
N GLU A 290 3.90 8.77 -31.14
CA GLU A 290 3.69 7.37 -31.51
C GLU A 290 2.22 7.09 -31.90
N LYS A 291 2.03 6.15 -32.83
CA LYS A 291 0.68 5.76 -33.27
C LYS A 291 -0.01 4.95 -32.18
N ALA A 292 -1.34 4.99 -32.18
CA ALA A 292 -2.15 4.28 -31.20
C ALA A 292 -1.90 2.76 -31.21
N GLU A 293 -1.58 2.15 -32.36
CA GLU A 293 -1.27 0.71 -32.43
C GLU A 293 0.02 0.37 -31.67
N VAL A 294 1.02 1.25 -31.75
CA VAL A 294 2.32 1.05 -31.09
C VAL A 294 2.20 1.21 -29.59
N ILE A 295 1.51 2.27 -29.15
CA ILE A 295 1.20 2.48 -27.73
C ILE A 295 0.30 1.35 -27.20
N GLY A 296 -0.64 0.88 -28.03
CA GLY A 296 -1.55 -0.21 -27.71
C GLY A 296 -0.83 -1.52 -27.37
N LEU A 297 0.22 -1.87 -28.12
CA LEU A 297 1.05 -3.04 -27.84
C LEU A 297 1.80 -2.90 -26.51
N ALA A 298 2.39 -1.73 -26.23
CA ALA A 298 3.08 -1.50 -24.96
C ALA A 298 2.12 -1.54 -23.75
N ILE A 299 0.90 -1.00 -23.90
CA ILE A 299 -0.14 -1.07 -22.87
C ILE A 299 -0.62 -2.52 -22.67
N GLN A 300 -0.77 -3.29 -23.75
CA GLN A 300 -1.12 -4.71 -23.69
C GLN A 300 -0.08 -5.51 -22.89
N ASP A 301 1.21 -5.38 -23.25
CA ASP A 301 2.30 -6.08 -22.58
C ASP A 301 2.36 -5.75 -21.08
N ALA A 302 2.26 -4.45 -20.75
CA ALA A 302 2.22 -4.00 -19.36
C ALA A 302 0.98 -4.52 -18.63
N CYS A 303 -0.20 -4.50 -19.24
CA CYS A 303 -1.45 -4.94 -18.62
C CYS A 303 -1.42 -6.43 -18.28
N VAL A 304 -0.92 -7.28 -19.18
CA VAL A 304 -0.79 -8.73 -18.95
C VAL A 304 0.13 -9.00 -17.76
N HIS A 305 1.28 -8.31 -17.71
CA HIS A 305 2.22 -8.46 -16.60
C HIS A 305 1.62 -7.96 -15.27
N ILE A 306 1.02 -6.77 -15.26
CA ILE A 306 0.34 -6.21 -14.08
C ILE A 306 -0.73 -7.18 -13.57
N ASN A 307 -1.60 -7.71 -14.44
CA ASN A 307 -2.61 -8.69 -14.05
C ASN A 307 -1.99 -9.96 -13.43
N SER A 308 -0.88 -10.44 -13.98
CA SER A 308 -0.20 -11.64 -13.47
C SER A 308 0.34 -11.42 -12.05
N VAL A 309 0.98 -10.27 -11.81
CA VAL A 309 1.53 -9.89 -10.50
C VAL A 309 0.40 -9.70 -9.49
N LEU A 310 -0.65 -8.96 -9.87
CA LEU A 310 -1.79 -8.66 -9.00
C LEU A 310 -2.57 -9.93 -8.62
N ARG A 311 -2.70 -10.91 -9.52
CA ARG A 311 -3.34 -12.18 -9.23
C ARG A 311 -2.62 -12.96 -8.13
N VAL A 312 -1.29 -12.97 -8.14
CA VAL A 312 -0.47 -13.63 -7.10
C VAL A 312 -0.58 -12.89 -5.76
N SER A 313 -0.58 -11.56 -5.80
CA SER A 313 -0.59 -10.72 -4.61
C SER A 313 -2.00 -10.46 -4.03
N ARG A 314 -3.06 -10.93 -4.69
CA ARG A 314 -4.48 -10.64 -4.38
C ARG A 314 -4.82 -9.15 -4.45
N GLY A 315 -4.28 -8.46 -5.44
CA GLY A 315 -4.73 -7.13 -5.85
C GLY A 315 -5.60 -7.20 -7.10
N GLN A 316 -6.30 -6.10 -7.42
CA GLN A 316 -7.02 -5.96 -8.69
C GLN A 316 -6.81 -4.58 -9.31
N ILE A 317 -6.86 -4.51 -10.63
CA ILE A 317 -6.99 -3.26 -11.37
C ILE A 317 -8.44 -2.78 -11.23
N ASN A 318 -8.64 -1.65 -10.56
CA ASN A 318 -9.95 -1.01 -10.46
C ASN A 318 -10.25 -0.21 -11.74
N LYS A 319 -9.30 0.61 -12.21
CA LYS A 319 -9.47 1.43 -13.42
C LYS A 319 -8.17 1.60 -14.18
N VAL A 320 -8.31 1.82 -15.48
CA VAL A 320 -7.23 2.28 -16.36
C VAL A 320 -7.70 3.53 -17.08
N PHE A 321 -6.92 4.60 -17.13
CA PHE A 321 -7.30 5.83 -17.84
C PHE A 321 -6.06 6.57 -18.33
N MET A 322 -6.20 7.37 -19.40
CA MET A 322 -5.12 8.23 -19.86
C MET A 322 -4.96 9.40 -18.88
N PHE A 323 -3.74 9.75 -18.44
CA PHE A 323 -3.44 10.89 -17.55
C PHE A 323 -2.18 11.64 -18.01
N ASP A 324 -2.26 12.96 -18.25
CA ASP A 324 -1.13 13.84 -18.62
C ASP A 324 -0.11 13.20 -19.59
N LYS A 325 -0.59 12.68 -20.73
CA LYS A 325 0.17 11.97 -21.79
C LYS A 325 0.65 10.54 -21.48
N GLY A 326 0.26 9.98 -20.35
CA GLY A 326 0.53 8.59 -19.97
C GLY A 326 -0.73 7.75 -19.80
N CYS A 327 -0.53 6.43 -19.68
CA CYS A 327 -1.56 5.48 -19.29
C CYS A 327 -1.41 5.17 -17.80
N SER A 328 -2.47 5.42 -17.02
CA SER A 328 -2.48 5.19 -15.57
C SER A 328 -3.35 4.00 -15.21
N PHE A 329 -2.80 3.08 -14.42
CA PHE A 329 -3.49 1.95 -13.80
C PHE A 329 -3.70 2.23 -12.32
N LEU A 330 -4.96 2.19 -11.89
CA LEU A 330 -5.36 2.25 -10.49
C LEU A 330 -5.55 0.82 -9.99
N CYS A 331 -4.56 0.33 -9.26
CA CYS A 331 -4.54 -0.98 -8.64
C CYS A 331 -4.87 -0.84 -7.14
N VAL A 332 -5.63 -1.79 -6.61
CA VAL A 332 -6.09 -1.76 -5.22
C VAL A 332 -5.88 -3.13 -4.60
N PHE A 333 -5.35 -3.13 -3.37
CA PHE A 333 -5.12 -4.32 -2.56
C PHE A 333 -6.08 -4.29 -1.37
N GLY A 334 -6.62 -5.46 -1.06
CA GLY A 334 -7.57 -5.60 0.03
C GLY A 334 -8.97 -5.18 -0.34
N PHE A 335 -9.50 -5.61 -1.49
CA PHE A 335 -10.93 -5.52 -1.81
C PHE A 335 -11.79 -6.44 -0.90
N PRO A 336 -13.14 -6.28 -0.90
CA PRO A 336 -14.06 -7.19 -0.22
C PRO A 336 -13.77 -8.65 -0.58
N GLY A 337 -13.52 -9.49 0.43
CA GLY A 337 -13.17 -10.91 0.24
C GLY A 337 -11.72 -11.22 -0.12
N GLU A 338 -10.89 -10.21 -0.45
CA GLU A 338 -9.51 -10.42 -0.95
C GLU A 338 -8.41 -9.98 0.02
N LYS A 339 -8.78 -9.50 1.21
CA LYS A 339 -7.82 -9.02 2.20
C LYS A 339 -6.84 -10.11 2.61
N ALA A 340 -5.55 -9.84 2.40
CA ALA A 340 -4.45 -10.75 2.70
C ALA A 340 -3.64 -10.29 3.92
N PRO A 341 -3.00 -11.22 4.67
CA PRO A 341 -1.97 -10.83 5.63
C PRO A 341 -0.78 -10.22 4.89
N GLU A 342 -0.11 -9.24 5.53
CA GLU A 342 1.06 -8.54 4.95
C GLU A 342 0.76 -7.81 3.63
N GLU A 343 -0.48 -7.30 3.45
CA GLU A 343 -0.94 -6.61 2.24
C GLU A 343 0.02 -5.51 1.78
N VAL A 344 0.49 -4.68 2.72
CA VAL A 344 1.38 -3.55 2.45
C VAL A 344 2.71 -4.00 1.86
N THR A 345 3.30 -5.05 2.43
CA THR A 345 4.57 -5.64 1.95
C THR A 345 4.39 -6.19 0.54
N ARG A 346 3.32 -6.94 0.29
CA ARG A 346 3.01 -7.48 -1.04
C ARG A 346 2.78 -6.38 -2.07
N ALA A 347 2.08 -5.32 -1.70
CA ALA A 347 1.86 -4.18 -2.59
C ALA A 347 3.20 -3.51 -2.97
N LEU A 348 4.14 -3.35 -2.04
CA LEU A 348 5.46 -2.77 -2.36
C LEU A 348 6.31 -3.70 -3.24
N GLU A 349 6.29 -5.01 -2.99
CA GLU A 349 6.97 -6.01 -3.83
C GLU A 349 6.39 -6.03 -5.25
N SER A 350 5.06 -6.06 -5.37
CA SER A 350 4.35 -5.97 -6.65
C SER A 350 4.65 -4.66 -7.38
N ALA A 351 4.74 -3.54 -6.67
CA ALA A 351 5.11 -2.26 -7.27
C ALA A 351 6.51 -2.33 -7.90
N MET A 352 7.48 -2.92 -7.20
CA MET A 352 8.84 -3.03 -7.69
C MET A 352 8.96 -3.97 -8.90
N ASP A 353 8.24 -5.10 -8.87
CA ASP A 353 8.16 -6.04 -10.00
C ASP A 353 7.58 -5.34 -11.25
N ILE A 354 6.40 -4.73 -11.10
CA ILE A 354 5.74 -3.98 -12.18
C ILE A 354 6.64 -2.87 -12.71
N PHE A 355 7.32 -2.14 -11.82
CA PHE A 355 8.24 -1.07 -12.20
C PHE A 355 9.40 -1.60 -13.06
N ASN A 356 10.05 -2.68 -12.64
CA ASN A 356 11.18 -3.27 -13.35
C ASN A 356 10.76 -3.78 -14.74
N PHE A 357 9.67 -4.56 -14.81
CA PHE A 357 9.19 -5.09 -16.08
C PHE A 357 8.78 -3.98 -17.04
N CYS A 358 7.91 -3.04 -16.59
CA CYS A 358 7.40 -1.98 -17.46
C CYS A 358 8.51 -1.01 -17.91
N SER A 359 9.63 -0.92 -17.18
CA SER A 359 10.79 -0.12 -17.58
C SER A 359 11.57 -0.74 -18.73
N GLU A 360 11.43 -2.05 -18.96
CA GLU A 360 12.07 -2.78 -20.06
C GLU A 360 11.16 -2.90 -21.30
N VAL A 361 9.85 -2.69 -21.13
CA VAL A 361 8.88 -2.74 -22.24
C VAL A 361 9.20 -1.68 -23.28
N HIS A 362 9.27 -2.12 -24.54
CA HIS A 362 9.54 -1.23 -25.66
C HIS A 362 8.51 -0.10 -25.72
N LYS A 363 8.98 1.14 -25.95
CA LYS A 363 8.18 2.38 -26.07
C LYS A 363 7.68 3.02 -24.78
N ILE A 364 7.77 2.34 -23.65
CA ILE A 364 7.58 2.98 -22.34
C ILE A 364 8.84 3.81 -22.04
N HIS A 365 8.67 5.11 -21.86
CA HIS A 365 9.77 6.03 -21.58
C HIS A 365 10.03 6.17 -20.09
N THR A 366 8.96 6.23 -19.29
CA THR A 366 9.07 6.42 -17.85
C THR A 366 7.92 5.72 -17.17
N VAL A 367 8.26 4.89 -16.18
CA VAL A 367 7.31 4.27 -15.26
C VAL A 367 7.38 5.03 -13.94
N SER A 368 6.24 5.37 -13.37
CA SER A 368 6.19 6.02 -12.06
C SER A 368 5.09 5.37 -11.23
N ILE A 369 5.39 5.00 -9.98
CA ILE A 369 4.42 4.29 -9.13
C ILE A 369 4.27 5.00 -7.79
N GLY A 370 3.03 5.28 -7.39
CA GLY A 370 2.68 5.83 -6.09
C GLY A 370 1.88 4.82 -5.28
N VAL A 371 2.35 4.48 -4.08
CA VAL A 371 1.71 3.52 -3.17
C VAL A 371 1.29 4.21 -1.88
N THR A 372 0.03 4.06 -1.47
CA THR A 372 -0.45 4.66 -0.22
C THR A 372 -1.41 3.72 0.48
N SER A 373 -1.40 3.69 1.80
CA SER A 373 -2.30 2.85 2.59
C SER A 373 -3.20 3.70 3.50
N GLY A 374 -4.47 3.33 3.61
CA GLY A 374 -5.40 3.96 4.54
C GLY A 374 -6.86 3.69 4.21
N ILE A 375 -7.75 4.36 4.93
CA ILE A 375 -9.21 4.23 4.72
C ILE A 375 -9.61 4.93 3.44
N VAL A 376 -10.32 4.22 2.59
CA VAL A 376 -10.99 4.76 1.40
C VAL A 376 -12.43 4.26 1.35
N PHE A 377 -13.27 4.99 0.65
CA PHE A 377 -14.56 4.47 0.23
C PHE A 377 -14.37 3.56 -0.97
N CYS A 378 -14.95 2.36 -0.91
CA CYS A 378 -15.11 1.48 -2.05
C CYS A 378 -16.61 1.26 -2.24
N GLY A 379 -17.13 1.41 -3.46
CA GLY A 379 -18.56 1.23 -3.71
C GLY A 379 -18.97 1.47 -5.15
N ILE A 380 -20.23 1.16 -5.45
CA ILE A 380 -20.83 1.45 -6.76
C ILE A 380 -21.22 2.92 -6.81
N VAL A 381 -20.73 3.63 -7.83
CA VAL A 381 -20.95 5.07 -8.03
C VAL A 381 -21.57 5.33 -9.40
N GLY A 382 -22.67 6.08 -9.43
CA GLY A 382 -23.41 6.42 -10.65
C GLY A 382 -24.92 6.29 -10.49
N HIS A 383 -25.60 6.13 -11.62
CA HIS A 383 -27.05 5.95 -11.73
C HIS A 383 -27.42 4.47 -11.85
N SER A 384 -28.68 4.09 -11.55
CA SER A 384 -29.15 2.69 -11.64
C SER A 384 -28.88 2.03 -12.99
N VAL A 385 -29.09 2.74 -14.09
CA VAL A 385 -28.82 2.24 -15.46
C VAL A 385 -27.36 2.43 -15.95
N ARG A 386 -26.52 3.16 -15.19
CA ARG A 386 -25.12 3.41 -15.55
C ARG A 386 -24.28 3.78 -14.32
N HIS A 387 -23.46 2.84 -13.85
CA HIS A 387 -22.61 3.02 -12.65
C HIS A 387 -21.35 2.16 -12.69
N GLU A 388 -20.30 2.55 -11.98
CA GLU A 388 -19.06 1.78 -11.89
C GLU A 388 -18.61 1.60 -10.44
N TYR A 389 -17.98 0.46 -10.18
CA TYR A 389 -17.28 0.27 -8.92
C TYR A 389 -16.06 1.20 -8.84
N THR A 390 -16.06 2.08 -7.84
CA THR A 390 -15.10 3.18 -7.73
C THR A 390 -14.53 3.23 -6.33
N VAL A 391 -13.24 3.56 -6.24
CA VAL A 391 -12.56 3.86 -4.98
C VAL A 391 -12.33 5.36 -4.88
N ILE A 392 -12.73 5.96 -3.76
CA ILE A 392 -12.67 7.40 -3.52
C ILE A 392 -12.05 7.65 -2.15
N GLY A 393 -11.08 8.56 -2.08
CA GLY A 393 -10.50 8.97 -0.81
C GLY A 393 -9.20 9.74 -0.95
N GLN A 394 -8.82 10.41 0.13
CA GLN A 394 -7.60 11.20 0.18
C GLN A 394 -6.34 10.38 -0.21
N LYS A 395 -6.26 9.11 0.21
CA LYS A 395 -5.14 8.23 -0.13
C LYS A 395 -5.05 7.95 -1.64
N VAL A 396 -6.18 7.75 -2.32
CA VAL A 396 -6.23 7.60 -3.79
C VAL A 396 -5.64 8.85 -4.46
N ASN A 397 -6.03 10.04 -3.99
CA ASN A 397 -5.55 11.31 -4.51
C ASN A 397 -4.05 11.51 -4.25
N ILE A 398 -3.56 11.18 -3.05
CA ILE A 398 -2.13 11.27 -2.70
C ILE A 398 -1.31 10.34 -3.60
N ALA A 399 -1.71 9.08 -3.79
CA ALA A 399 -1.02 8.14 -4.67
C ALA A 399 -0.93 8.65 -6.11
N ALA A 400 -2.03 9.18 -6.66
CA ALA A 400 -2.08 9.77 -7.99
C ALA A 400 -1.15 10.99 -8.12
N ARG A 401 -1.01 11.81 -7.07
CA ARG A 401 -0.07 12.95 -7.08
C ARG A 401 1.37 12.50 -6.91
N MET A 402 1.64 11.49 -6.09
CA MET A 402 3.00 10.99 -5.86
C MET A 402 3.65 10.50 -7.15
N MET A 403 2.96 9.68 -7.95
CA MET A 403 3.50 9.20 -9.24
C MET A 403 3.79 10.32 -10.25
N MET A 404 3.13 11.49 -10.11
CA MET A 404 3.33 12.63 -11.01
C MET A 404 4.45 13.56 -10.53
N TYR A 405 4.52 13.82 -9.23
CA TYR A 405 5.51 14.73 -8.65
C TYR A 405 6.87 14.06 -8.41
N TYR A 406 6.91 12.72 -8.38
CA TYR A 406 8.13 11.91 -8.25
C TYR A 406 8.23 10.90 -9.41
N PRO A 407 8.46 11.38 -10.65
CA PRO A 407 8.47 10.52 -11.82
C PRO A 407 9.70 9.59 -11.85
N GLY A 408 9.54 8.42 -12.46
CA GLY A 408 10.64 7.49 -12.73
C GLY A 408 11.05 6.61 -11.55
N ILE A 409 10.26 6.60 -10.46
CA ILE A 409 10.55 5.82 -9.25
C ILE A 409 9.27 5.25 -8.63
N VAL A 410 9.44 4.27 -7.74
CA VAL A 410 8.37 3.77 -6.86
C VAL A 410 8.39 4.57 -5.56
N THR A 411 7.25 5.14 -5.17
CA THR A 411 7.11 5.96 -3.96
C THR A 411 6.03 5.42 -3.03
N CYS A 412 6.19 5.61 -1.72
CA CYS A 412 5.18 5.27 -0.73
C CYS A 412 5.01 6.33 0.38
N ASP A 413 3.82 6.37 0.99
CA ASP A 413 3.54 7.26 2.12
C ASP A 413 4.04 6.68 3.46
N SER A 414 3.96 7.49 4.52
CA SER A 414 4.38 7.07 5.86
C SER A 414 3.59 5.89 6.43
N VAL A 415 2.31 5.74 6.05
CA VAL A 415 1.47 4.63 6.52
C VAL A 415 1.91 3.33 5.87
N THR A 416 2.15 3.33 4.56
CA THR A 416 2.70 2.18 3.82
C THR A 416 4.12 1.86 4.30
N TYR A 417 4.98 2.86 4.51
CA TYR A 417 6.33 2.66 5.04
C TYR A 417 6.31 1.94 6.40
N ASN A 418 5.61 2.51 7.39
CA ASN A 418 5.53 1.94 8.74
C ASN A 418 4.79 0.59 8.76
N GLY A 419 3.72 0.46 7.97
CA GLY A 419 2.90 -0.75 7.90
C GLY A 419 3.54 -1.93 7.18
N SER A 420 4.59 -1.69 6.39
CA SER A 420 5.29 -2.74 5.64
C SER A 420 6.12 -3.67 6.53
N ASN A 421 6.54 -3.19 7.71
CA ASN A 421 7.59 -3.81 8.54
C ASN A 421 8.89 -4.15 7.79
N LEU A 422 9.05 -3.64 6.55
CA LEU A 422 10.25 -3.80 5.77
C LEU A 422 11.37 -2.96 6.40
N PRO A 423 12.63 -3.33 6.15
CA PRO A 423 13.76 -2.54 6.63
C PRO A 423 13.75 -1.10 6.13
N ALA A 424 14.12 -0.15 7.00
CA ALA A 424 14.21 1.27 6.64
C ALA A 424 15.11 1.50 5.41
N TYR A 425 16.13 0.66 5.21
CA TYR A 425 17.03 0.74 4.06
C TYR A 425 16.39 0.34 2.72
N PHE A 426 15.22 -0.31 2.72
CA PHE A 426 14.42 -0.47 1.50
C PHE A 426 13.87 0.88 1.01
N PHE A 427 14.00 1.91 1.83
CA PHE A 427 13.39 3.20 1.60
C PHE A 427 14.43 4.31 1.64
N LYS A 428 14.17 5.35 0.86
CA LYS A 428 14.87 6.62 0.94
C LYS A 428 13.84 7.72 1.14
N GLU A 429 13.93 8.45 2.24
CA GLU A 429 13.06 9.60 2.45
C GLU A 429 13.31 10.66 1.36
N LEU A 430 12.23 11.17 0.78
CA LEU A 430 12.26 12.14 -0.31
C LEU A 430 11.96 13.56 0.20
N PRO A 431 12.51 14.59 -0.47
CA PRO A 431 12.17 15.97 -0.16
C PRO A 431 10.68 16.23 -0.37
N LYS A 432 10.02 16.84 0.63
CA LYS A 432 8.60 17.20 0.55
C LYS A 432 8.34 18.16 -0.63
N LYS A 433 7.34 17.85 -1.44
CA LYS A 433 6.84 18.70 -2.53
C LYS A 433 5.40 19.10 -2.27
N VAL A 434 5.06 20.36 -2.55
CA VAL A 434 3.67 20.83 -2.49
C VAL A 434 2.91 20.25 -3.68
N MET A 435 1.96 19.36 -3.40
CA MET A 435 1.16 18.68 -4.41
C MET A 435 -0.23 19.30 -4.52
N LYS A 436 -0.68 19.58 -5.74
CA LYS A 436 -2.02 20.16 -5.98
C LYS A 436 -3.11 19.26 -5.38
N GLY A 437 -3.96 19.85 -4.53
CA GLY A 437 -5.09 19.14 -3.91
C GLY A 437 -4.74 18.31 -2.67
N VAL A 438 -3.49 18.31 -2.22
CA VAL A 438 -3.06 17.60 -1.00
C VAL A 438 -2.61 18.64 0.03
N ALA A 439 -3.25 18.65 1.20
CA ALA A 439 -2.93 19.60 2.28
C ALA A 439 -1.65 19.22 3.03
N ASP A 440 -1.60 18.00 3.58
CA ASP A 440 -0.39 17.41 4.17
C ASP A 440 -0.29 15.95 3.72
N SER A 441 0.78 15.63 2.98
CA SER A 441 1.08 14.26 2.56
C SER A 441 1.86 13.47 3.60
N GLY A 442 2.37 14.14 4.65
CA GLY A 442 3.42 13.60 5.49
C GLY A 442 4.73 13.37 4.72
N PRO A 443 5.71 12.68 5.34
CA PRO A 443 6.91 12.20 4.68
C PRO A 443 6.58 11.22 3.54
N VAL A 444 7.30 11.34 2.43
CA VAL A 444 7.19 10.45 1.27
C VAL A 444 8.51 9.72 1.11
N TYR A 445 8.46 8.43 0.83
CA TYR A 445 9.62 7.55 0.70
C TYR A 445 9.71 7.00 -0.71
N GLN A 446 10.92 6.85 -1.24
CA GLN A 446 11.21 6.06 -2.42
C GLN A 446 11.44 4.61 -2.00
N CYS A 447 10.76 3.65 -2.62
CA CYS A 447 11.07 2.23 -2.48
C CYS A 447 12.25 1.89 -3.41
N LEU A 448 13.35 1.41 -2.84
CA LEU A 448 14.58 1.02 -3.56
C LEU A 448 14.58 -0.44 -3.99
N GLY A 449 13.68 -1.26 -3.42
CA GLY A 449 13.62 -2.71 -3.59
C GLY A 449 14.83 -3.45 -3.01
N LEU A 450 14.90 -4.75 -3.25
CA LEU A 450 16.08 -5.59 -3.02
C LEU A 450 17.09 -5.36 -4.15
N ASN A 451 17.78 -4.22 -4.14
CA ASN A 451 18.95 -4.07 -4.98
C ASN A 451 20.15 -4.74 -4.31
N GLU A 452 20.85 -5.63 -5.03
CA GLU A 452 22.07 -6.32 -4.61
C GLU A 452 23.15 -5.38 -4.02
N LYS A 453 23.10 -4.09 -4.39
CA LYS A 453 23.99 -3.04 -3.87
C LYS A 453 23.74 -2.64 -2.41
N ILE A 454 22.59 -2.98 -1.82
CA ILE A 454 22.21 -2.63 -0.44
C ILE A 454 22.41 -3.84 0.51
N LEU A 455 22.76 -5.02 -0.04
CA LEU A 455 22.83 -6.30 0.70
C LEU A 455 23.80 -6.29 1.90
N PHE A 456 24.87 -5.47 1.83
CA PHE A 456 25.95 -5.46 2.82
C PHE A 456 25.91 -4.30 3.80
N ASP A 457 25.23 -3.20 3.45
CA ASP A 457 25.40 -1.95 4.18
C ASP A 457 24.69 -1.95 5.54
N MET A 458 23.57 -2.69 5.74
CA MET A 458 22.71 -2.43 6.91
C MET A 458 21.87 -3.62 7.43
N ALA A 459 22.41 -4.84 7.43
CA ALA A 459 21.76 -5.98 8.08
C ALA A 459 21.80 -5.93 9.63
N TYR A 460 22.20 -4.81 10.23
CA TYR A 460 22.32 -4.63 11.68
C TYR A 460 20.97 -4.67 12.39
N LEU A 461 20.99 -4.91 13.71
CA LEU A 461 19.79 -4.92 14.54
C LEU A 461 19.01 -3.61 14.37
N LYS A 462 17.82 -3.69 13.76
CA LYS A 462 16.90 -2.56 13.58
C LYS A 462 16.35 -2.10 14.93
N CYS A 463 17.05 -1.23 15.64
CA CYS A 463 16.48 -0.33 16.63
C CYS A 463 17.60 0.63 17.05
N ASN A 464 17.50 1.94 16.77
CA ASN A 464 18.41 2.91 17.38
C ASN A 464 18.25 2.88 18.91
N ARG A 465 19.34 2.70 19.67
CA ARG A 465 19.29 2.84 21.12
C ARG A 465 19.15 4.31 21.43
N ASN A 466 18.00 4.72 21.93
CA ASN A 466 17.97 5.90 22.78
C ASN A 466 18.79 5.51 24.01
N GLN A 467 19.89 6.22 24.29
CA GLN A 467 20.75 5.97 25.45
C GLN A 467 19.97 5.97 26.78
N ASN A 468 18.74 6.51 26.77
CA ASN A 468 17.84 6.62 27.91
C ASN A 468 16.81 5.48 28.05
N TYR A 469 16.81 4.45 27.20
CA TYR A 469 15.82 3.36 27.24
C TYR A 469 16.39 2.07 27.85
N LEU A 470 15.97 1.74 29.08
CA LEU A 470 16.41 0.56 29.83
C LEU A 470 15.56 -0.68 29.47
N LEU A 471 16.17 -1.86 29.40
CA LEU A 471 15.45 -3.12 29.26
C LEU A 471 14.80 -3.50 30.60
N LEU A 472 13.47 -3.47 30.69
CA LEU A 472 12.73 -3.73 31.93
C LEU A 472 12.26 -5.18 32.04
N GLY A 473 12.32 -5.74 33.25
CA GLY A 473 11.72 -7.05 33.60
C GLY A 473 12.35 -8.27 32.92
N ARG A 474 13.60 -8.14 32.42
CA ARG A 474 14.35 -9.19 31.71
C ARG A 474 15.71 -9.50 32.35
N ASP A 475 15.84 -9.26 33.65
CA ASP A 475 17.10 -9.41 34.38
C ASP A 475 17.63 -10.85 34.34
N LYS A 476 16.72 -11.83 34.44
CA LYS A 476 17.08 -13.26 34.37
C LYS A 476 17.65 -13.63 33.01
N GLU A 477 17.03 -13.14 31.94
CA GLU A 477 17.45 -13.37 30.56
C GLU A 477 18.84 -12.78 30.29
N ILE A 478 19.12 -11.58 30.82
CA ILE A 478 20.44 -10.96 30.75
C ILE A 478 21.47 -11.68 31.64
N GLU A 479 21.06 -12.16 32.82
CA GLU A 479 21.93 -12.94 33.70
C GLU A 479 22.41 -14.24 33.04
N TYR A 480 21.54 -14.94 32.30
CA TYR A 480 21.94 -16.09 31.48
C TYR A 480 23.03 -15.71 30.47
N PHE A 481 22.84 -14.62 29.73
CA PHE A 481 23.85 -14.12 28.80
C PHE A 481 25.17 -13.83 29.51
N MET A 482 25.16 -13.09 30.62
CA MET A 482 26.36 -12.72 31.35
C MET A 482 27.12 -13.95 31.90
N CYS A 483 26.40 -14.97 32.35
CA CYS A 483 27.00 -16.24 32.78
C CYS A 483 27.64 -16.98 31.61
N THR A 484 26.92 -17.18 30.50
CA THR A 484 27.44 -17.88 29.31
C THR A 484 28.61 -17.12 28.68
N MET A 485 28.57 -15.79 28.67
CA MET A 485 29.66 -14.94 28.18
C MET A 485 30.93 -15.12 29.02
N LYS A 486 30.82 -15.13 30.35
CA LYS A 486 31.96 -15.41 31.25
C LYS A 486 32.56 -16.80 31.01
N GLU A 487 31.72 -17.81 30.76
CA GLU A 487 32.19 -19.15 30.43
C GLU A 487 32.88 -19.18 29.06
N PHE A 488 32.30 -18.55 28.05
CA PHE A 488 32.87 -18.48 26.69
C PHE A 488 34.24 -17.81 26.68
N LEU A 489 34.43 -16.74 27.45
CA LEU A 489 35.71 -16.05 27.55
C LEU A 489 36.77 -16.88 28.31
N LYS A 490 36.35 -17.77 29.22
CA LYS A 490 37.26 -18.66 29.97
C LYS A 490 37.57 -19.97 29.22
N CYS A 491 36.60 -20.50 28.49
CA CYS A 491 36.71 -21.77 27.78
C CYS A 491 37.11 -21.56 26.31
N ASN A 492 37.84 -22.49 25.71
CA ASN A 492 38.11 -22.48 24.27
C ASN A 492 37.10 -23.35 23.51
N CYS A 493 35.82 -23.20 23.87
CA CYS A 493 34.71 -23.98 23.32
C CYS A 493 33.67 -23.04 22.72
N SER A 494 32.94 -23.52 21.72
CA SER A 494 31.77 -22.83 21.20
C SER A 494 30.65 -22.75 22.24
N ARG A 495 29.84 -21.71 22.15
CA ARG A 495 28.61 -21.56 22.94
C ARG A 495 27.47 -21.13 22.03
N VAL A 496 26.26 -21.57 22.34
CA VAL A 496 25.05 -21.10 21.65
C VAL A 496 24.01 -20.70 22.69
N LEU A 497 23.41 -19.53 22.55
CA LEU A 497 22.35 -19.02 23.41
C LEU A 497 21.13 -18.67 22.57
N MET A 498 19.99 -19.32 22.85
CA MET A 498 18.76 -19.15 22.07
C MET A 498 17.64 -18.58 22.94
N TYR A 499 17.03 -17.48 22.50
CA TYR A 499 15.85 -16.89 23.11
C TYR A 499 14.61 -17.18 22.26
N GLU A 500 13.76 -18.09 22.72
CA GLU A 500 12.51 -18.42 22.06
C GLU A 500 11.34 -17.63 22.67
N GLY A 501 10.50 -17.04 21.83
CA GLY A 501 9.28 -16.39 22.29
C GLY A 501 8.35 -16.03 21.15
N LEU A 502 7.06 -15.87 21.44
CA LEU A 502 6.10 -15.42 20.44
C LEU A 502 6.41 -13.98 20.00
N SER A 503 5.86 -13.59 18.85
CA SER A 503 5.95 -12.21 18.36
C SER A 503 5.41 -11.23 19.41
N GLY A 504 6.18 -10.18 19.73
CA GLY A 504 5.81 -9.15 20.68
C GLY A 504 6.38 -9.28 22.11
N TYR A 505 7.10 -10.37 22.41
CA TYR A 505 7.69 -10.62 23.74
C TYR A 505 8.94 -9.77 24.07
N GLY A 506 9.45 -8.98 23.12
CA GLY A 506 10.63 -8.12 23.32
C GLY A 506 11.98 -8.76 22.95
N LYS A 507 11.98 -9.86 22.18
CA LYS A 507 13.19 -10.57 21.71
C LYS A 507 14.26 -9.65 21.12
N SER A 508 13.89 -8.81 20.16
CA SER A 508 14.83 -7.89 19.50
C SER A 508 15.42 -6.86 20.47
N GLN A 509 14.66 -6.43 21.49
CA GLN A 509 15.18 -5.52 22.53
C GLN A 509 16.18 -6.23 23.44
N ILE A 510 15.94 -7.51 23.78
CA ILE A 510 16.91 -8.33 24.54
C ILE A 510 18.22 -8.46 23.75
N LEU A 511 18.15 -8.84 22.46
CA LEU A 511 19.36 -9.01 21.64
C LEU A 511 20.16 -7.71 21.49
N LYS A 512 19.49 -6.57 21.45
CA LYS A 512 20.14 -5.26 21.38
C LYS A 512 20.84 -4.87 22.68
N GLU A 513 20.22 -5.14 23.83
CA GLU A 513 20.89 -4.93 25.11
C GLU A 513 22.10 -5.87 25.24
N ILE A 514 21.97 -7.11 24.77
CA ILE A 514 23.09 -8.07 24.68
C ILE A 514 24.18 -7.56 23.75
N GLU A 515 23.85 -7.04 22.57
CA GLU A 515 24.83 -6.47 21.64
C GLU A 515 25.64 -5.36 22.32
N TYR A 516 24.96 -4.47 23.06
CA TYR A 516 25.61 -3.41 23.83
C TYR A 516 26.53 -3.96 24.93
N LEU A 517 26.04 -4.89 25.74
CA LEU A 517 26.81 -5.50 26.83
C LEU A 517 27.96 -6.38 26.32
N ALA A 518 27.84 -6.91 25.09
CA ALA A 518 28.86 -7.69 24.42
C ALA A 518 29.92 -6.82 23.74
N GLN A 519 29.88 -5.49 23.80
CA GLN A 519 30.98 -4.67 23.28
C GLN A 519 32.19 -4.71 24.23
N GLY A 520 33.40 -4.95 23.70
CA GLY A 520 34.63 -5.01 24.49
C GLY A 520 35.90 -5.07 23.63
N GLU A 521 37.07 -4.88 24.24
CA GLU A 521 38.35 -4.74 23.52
C GLU A 521 38.94 -6.07 22.99
N ASN A 522 38.48 -7.23 23.48
CA ASN A 522 39.09 -8.55 23.21
C ASN A 522 38.22 -9.50 22.38
N HIS A 523 37.11 -9.01 21.85
CA HIS A 523 36.18 -9.80 21.04
C HIS A 523 35.40 -8.92 20.09
N ARG A 524 35.03 -9.50 18.96
CA ARG A 524 34.25 -8.84 17.92
C ARG A 524 32.82 -9.35 17.92
N THR A 525 31.89 -8.42 18.06
CA THR A 525 30.45 -8.68 18.04
C THR A 525 29.87 -8.27 16.69
N ILE A 526 29.19 -9.20 16.03
CA ILE A 526 28.53 -9.01 14.73
C ILE A 526 27.07 -9.38 14.91
N ALA A 527 26.19 -8.40 14.78
CA ALA A 527 24.76 -8.58 14.96
C ALA A 527 24.00 -8.39 13.64
N ILE A 528 23.10 -9.33 13.34
CA ILE A 528 22.27 -9.32 12.15
C ILE A 528 20.79 -9.55 12.48
N ALA A 529 19.88 -9.00 11.67
CA ALA A 529 18.46 -9.28 11.74
C ALA A 529 17.95 -9.90 10.43
N LEU A 530 17.26 -11.05 10.53
CA LEU A 530 16.71 -11.76 9.38
C LEU A 530 15.23 -11.43 9.17
N THR A 531 14.78 -11.59 7.93
CA THR A 531 13.39 -11.43 7.50
C THR A 531 12.97 -12.63 6.67
N LYS A 532 11.67 -12.81 6.48
CA LYS A 532 11.08 -13.92 5.70
C LYS A 532 11.62 -14.00 4.26
N ILE A 533 12.00 -12.87 3.67
CA ILE A 533 12.57 -12.82 2.33
C ILE A 533 13.95 -13.52 2.28
N ASN A 534 14.70 -13.47 3.39
CA ASN A 534 16.03 -14.06 3.49
C ASN A 534 16.01 -15.59 3.50
N PHE A 535 14.90 -16.22 3.91
CA PHE A 535 14.75 -17.69 3.94
C PHE A 535 14.81 -18.33 2.55
N GLN A 536 14.47 -17.58 1.49
CA GLN A 536 14.45 -18.10 0.11
C GLN A 536 15.84 -18.09 -0.56
N GLN A 537 16.81 -17.39 0.02
CA GLN A 537 18.16 -17.29 -0.54
C GLN A 537 19.10 -18.32 0.12
N ASN A 538 19.74 -19.14 -0.71
CA ASN A 538 20.63 -20.19 -0.21
C ASN A 538 21.92 -19.58 0.37
N PHE A 539 22.30 -19.97 1.59
CA PHE A 539 23.53 -19.56 2.28
C PHE A 539 23.62 -18.07 2.66
N TYR A 540 22.49 -17.38 2.68
CA TYR A 540 22.41 -15.93 2.86
C TYR A 540 22.83 -15.47 4.26
N THR A 541 22.46 -16.21 5.30
CA THR A 541 22.83 -15.84 6.68
C THR A 541 24.35 -15.80 6.83
N ILE A 542 25.05 -16.83 6.32
CA ILE A 542 26.51 -16.88 6.36
C ILE A 542 27.14 -15.81 5.48
N GLN A 543 26.54 -15.49 4.34
CA GLN A 543 27.01 -14.42 3.46
C GLN A 543 27.09 -13.06 4.20
N ILE A 544 26.05 -12.69 4.95
CA ILE A 544 26.05 -11.45 5.75
C ILE A 544 27.05 -11.52 6.90
N LEU A 545 27.09 -12.63 7.65
CA LEU A 545 28.04 -12.76 8.75
C LEU A 545 29.48 -12.61 8.25
N MET A 546 29.80 -13.27 7.13
CA MET A 546 31.13 -13.21 6.53
C MET A 546 31.47 -11.85 5.94
N SER A 547 30.50 -11.11 5.38
CA SER A 547 30.78 -9.77 4.88
C SER A 547 31.23 -8.85 6.00
N SER A 548 30.58 -8.93 7.17
CA SER A 548 31.00 -8.18 8.34
C SER A 548 32.34 -8.69 8.87
N VAL A 549 32.58 -10.01 9.03
CA VAL A 549 33.92 -10.52 9.42
C VAL A 549 35.03 -9.98 8.51
N LEU A 550 34.77 -9.93 7.20
CA LEU A 550 35.71 -9.43 6.21
C LEU A 550 35.83 -7.89 6.18
N GLY A 551 34.98 -7.15 6.91
CA GLY A 551 34.98 -5.69 6.99
C GLY A 551 34.49 -5.03 5.70
N LEU A 552 33.72 -5.74 4.89
CA LEU A 552 33.22 -5.27 3.60
C LEU A 552 32.04 -4.30 3.76
N ASP A 553 31.39 -4.32 4.92
CA ASP A 553 30.34 -3.41 5.38
C ASP A 553 30.79 -1.95 5.53
N THR A 554 32.10 -1.69 5.60
CA THR A 554 32.66 -0.32 5.67
C THR A 554 33.01 0.29 4.31
N CYS A 555 32.94 -0.50 3.24
CA CYS A 555 33.43 -0.10 1.91
C CYS A 555 32.36 0.66 1.11
N LYS A 556 32.62 1.92 0.74
CA LYS A 556 31.66 2.74 -0.03
C LYS A 556 31.62 2.42 -1.53
N HIS A 557 32.65 1.74 -2.05
CA HIS A 557 32.81 1.48 -3.48
C HIS A 557 33.24 0.03 -3.77
N TYR A 558 32.68 -0.56 -4.83
CA TYR A 558 32.93 -1.95 -5.22
C TYR A 558 34.42 -2.27 -5.49
N LYS A 559 35.20 -1.30 -5.99
CA LYS A 559 36.65 -1.47 -6.23
C LYS A 559 37.45 -1.60 -4.93
N GLU A 560 37.05 -0.86 -3.91
CA GLU A 560 37.65 -0.92 -2.58
C GLU A 560 37.30 -2.26 -1.91
N GLN A 561 36.02 -2.66 -2.00
CA GLN A 561 35.54 -3.96 -1.54
C GLN A 561 36.28 -5.13 -2.22
N GLN A 562 36.47 -5.07 -3.54
CA GLN A 562 37.19 -6.08 -4.31
C GLN A 562 38.67 -6.15 -3.90
N THR A 563 39.32 -5.01 -3.67
CA THR A 563 40.74 -4.95 -3.28
C THR A 563 40.95 -5.48 -1.87
N ASN A 564 40.09 -5.08 -0.92
CA ASN A 564 40.13 -5.58 0.46
C ASN A 564 39.87 -7.09 0.53
N LEU A 565 38.89 -7.57 -0.23
CA LEU A 565 38.59 -8.99 -0.32
C LEU A 565 39.75 -9.79 -0.95
N GLN A 566 40.34 -9.27 -2.04
CA GLN A 566 41.49 -9.91 -2.68
C GLN A 566 42.66 -10.02 -1.72
N ASN A 567 42.98 -8.96 -0.96
CA ASN A 567 44.08 -8.98 0.00
C ASN A 567 43.88 -10.01 1.11
N LYS A 568 42.65 -10.16 1.63
CA LYS A 568 42.33 -11.13 2.68
C LYS A 568 42.31 -12.58 2.18
N VAL A 569 41.91 -12.81 0.93
CA VAL A 569 41.72 -14.15 0.38
C VAL A 569 42.94 -14.68 -0.38
N LYS A 570 43.88 -13.82 -0.79
CA LYS A 570 45.06 -14.19 -1.60
C LYS A 570 45.91 -15.33 -1.03
N THR A 571 45.99 -15.45 0.30
CA THR A 571 46.78 -16.51 0.99
C THR A 571 45.98 -17.79 1.23
N LEU A 572 44.65 -17.74 1.07
CA LEU A 572 43.72 -18.81 1.43
C LEU A 572 43.11 -19.52 0.21
N LEU A 573 43.04 -18.82 -0.93
CA LEU A 573 42.42 -19.30 -2.15
C LEU A 573 43.22 -18.85 -3.39
N ASP A 574 43.48 -19.79 -4.30
CA ASP A 574 44.09 -19.47 -5.60
C ASP A 574 43.25 -18.45 -6.38
N GLU A 575 43.92 -17.55 -7.11
CA GLU A 575 43.29 -16.50 -7.91
C GLU A 575 42.23 -17.02 -8.89
N LYS A 576 42.43 -18.23 -9.42
CA LYS A 576 41.48 -18.89 -10.33
C LYS A 576 40.10 -19.17 -9.71
N PHE A 577 39.98 -19.18 -8.39
CA PHE A 577 38.71 -19.42 -7.69
C PHE A 577 38.10 -18.14 -7.09
N HIS A 578 38.74 -16.97 -7.24
CA HIS A 578 38.23 -15.71 -6.70
C HIS A 578 36.85 -15.34 -7.28
N CYS A 579 36.56 -15.76 -8.52
CA CYS A 579 35.24 -15.55 -9.15
C CYS A 579 34.06 -16.24 -8.44
N LEU A 580 34.30 -17.19 -7.53
CA LEU A 580 33.24 -17.76 -6.67
C LEU A 580 32.66 -16.73 -5.69
N LEU A 581 33.40 -15.66 -5.42
CA LEU A 581 33.02 -14.60 -4.48
C LEU A 581 32.19 -13.49 -5.14
N ASN A 582 32.09 -13.49 -6.48
CA ASN A 582 31.38 -12.44 -7.22
C ASN A 582 29.92 -12.35 -6.79
N ASP A 583 29.20 -13.47 -6.82
CA ASP A 583 27.78 -13.54 -6.47
C ASP A 583 27.56 -13.33 -4.95
N PHE A 584 28.55 -13.70 -4.13
CA PHE A 584 28.47 -13.64 -2.68
C PHE A 584 28.83 -12.28 -2.07
N PHE A 585 29.67 -11.47 -2.73
CA PHE A 585 30.11 -10.19 -2.20
C PHE A 585 29.96 -9.03 -3.20
N CYS A 586 29.24 -9.25 -4.31
CA CYS A 586 29.00 -8.28 -5.37
C CYS A 586 30.31 -7.67 -5.94
N VAL A 587 31.32 -8.51 -6.11
CA VAL A 587 32.65 -8.15 -6.67
C VAL A 587 32.81 -8.66 -8.11
N GLN A 588 33.79 -8.15 -8.85
CA GLN A 588 34.00 -8.46 -10.27
C GLN A 588 35.36 -9.10 -10.53
N PHE A 589 35.59 -10.30 -10.01
CA PHE A 589 36.75 -11.10 -10.40
C PHE A 589 36.53 -11.81 -11.74
N PRO A 590 37.57 -11.95 -12.58
CA PRO A 590 37.46 -12.63 -13.88
C PRO A 590 37.06 -14.11 -13.71
N ILE A 591 36.07 -14.55 -14.48
CA ILE A 591 35.55 -15.93 -14.43
C ILE A 591 36.59 -16.88 -15.02
N SER A 592 37.00 -17.89 -14.24
CA SER A 592 37.92 -18.93 -14.72
C SER A 592 37.19 -20.07 -15.43
N GLN A 593 37.87 -20.72 -16.40
CA GLN A 593 37.33 -21.87 -17.12
C GLN A 593 37.05 -23.09 -16.22
N GLU A 594 37.77 -23.22 -15.10
CA GLU A 594 37.51 -24.29 -14.13
C GLU A 594 36.19 -24.05 -13.40
N VAL A 595 35.95 -22.83 -12.92
CA VAL A 595 34.73 -22.48 -12.18
C VAL A 595 33.48 -22.50 -13.07
N SER A 596 33.59 -22.15 -14.35
CA SER A 596 32.45 -22.21 -15.28
C SER A 596 31.95 -23.65 -15.51
N LYS A 597 32.83 -24.64 -15.42
CA LYS A 597 32.52 -26.07 -15.59
C LYS A 597 32.16 -26.80 -14.28
N MET A 598 32.25 -26.13 -13.13
CA MET A 598 31.96 -26.76 -11.83
C MET A 598 30.46 -26.87 -11.56
N SER A 599 30.06 -27.99 -10.94
CA SER A 599 28.72 -28.14 -10.38
C SER A 599 28.50 -27.22 -9.18
N THR A 600 27.23 -26.84 -8.94
CA THR A 600 26.81 -26.01 -7.80
C THR A 600 27.27 -26.57 -6.46
N LEU A 601 27.14 -27.87 -6.24
CA LEU A 601 27.58 -28.55 -5.02
C LEU A 601 29.09 -28.42 -4.77
N ARG A 602 29.91 -28.46 -5.83
CA ARG A 602 31.37 -28.33 -5.71
C ARG A 602 31.78 -26.90 -5.40
N LYS A 603 31.11 -25.91 -6.01
CA LYS A 603 31.28 -24.48 -5.69
C LYS A 603 30.97 -24.20 -4.23
N GLN A 604 29.84 -24.72 -3.73
CA GLN A 604 29.44 -24.56 -2.33
C GLN A 604 30.45 -25.16 -1.35
N LYS A 605 30.93 -26.39 -1.58
CA LYS A 605 31.95 -27.02 -0.71
C LYS A 605 33.26 -26.23 -0.65
N LEU A 606 33.69 -25.63 -1.77
CA LEU A 606 34.88 -24.79 -1.79
C LEU A 606 34.67 -23.50 -0.99
N LEU A 607 33.51 -22.86 -1.11
CA LEU A 607 33.15 -21.68 -0.33
C LEU A 607 33.05 -21.98 1.17
N GLU A 608 32.38 -23.08 1.56
CA GLU A 608 32.32 -23.52 2.95
C GLU A 608 33.72 -23.75 3.52
N SER A 609 34.60 -24.42 2.77
CA SER A 609 35.99 -24.64 3.20
C SER A 609 36.77 -23.35 3.33
N LEU A 610 36.55 -22.38 2.43
CA LEU A 610 37.18 -21.06 2.49
C LEU A 610 36.72 -20.28 3.72
N PHE A 611 35.42 -20.21 3.97
CA PHE A 611 34.86 -19.46 5.10
C PHE A 611 35.28 -20.06 6.45
N LEU A 612 35.35 -21.39 6.56
CA LEU A 612 35.92 -22.04 7.75
C LEU A 612 37.39 -21.63 7.96
N LYS A 613 38.23 -21.63 6.92
CA LYS A 613 39.63 -21.21 7.03
C LYS A 613 39.79 -19.73 7.42
N ILE A 614 38.93 -18.86 6.87
CA ILE A 614 38.92 -17.44 7.24
C ILE A 614 38.60 -17.30 8.72
N LEU A 615 37.53 -17.93 9.20
CA LEU A 615 37.14 -17.87 10.61
C LEU A 615 38.18 -18.53 11.52
N GLU A 616 38.83 -19.62 11.11
CA GLU A 616 39.95 -20.25 11.83
C GLU A 616 41.14 -19.30 12.01
N GLN A 617 41.41 -18.42 11.05
CA GLN A 617 42.46 -17.40 11.17
C GLN A 617 42.00 -16.26 12.07
N THR A 618 40.79 -15.74 11.87
CA THR A 618 40.26 -14.62 12.65
C THR A 618 40.14 -14.97 14.13
N VAL A 619 39.68 -16.18 14.46
CA VAL A 619 39.49 -16.63 15.85
C VAL A 619 40.82 -16.80 16.62
N LYS A 620 41.97 -16.86 15.91
CA LYS A 620 43.29 -16.84 16.55
C LYS A 620 43.71 -15.43 17.00
N GLU A 621 43.17 -14.40 16.37
CA GLU A 621 43.48 -13.00 16.67
C GLU A 621 42.48 -12.41 17.67
N GLU A 622 41.19 -12.67 17.47
CA GLU A 622 40.10 -12.14 18.29
C GLU A 622 38.98 -13.18 18.48
N ARG A 623 38.26 -13.15 19.61
CA ARG A 623 37.05 -13.99 19.76
C ARG A 623 35.90 -13.40 18.97
N ILE A 624 35.04 -14.25 18.38
CA ILE A 624 33.90 -13.81 17.57
C ILE A 624 32.58 -14.16 18.25
N ILE A 625 31.67 -13.19 18.27
CA ILE A 625 30.30 -13.32 18.77
C ILE A 625 29.34 -12.96 17.63
N PHE A 626 28.47 -13.90 17.26
CA PHE A 626 27.41 -13.69 16.28
C PHE A 626 26.07 -13.53 16.99
N ILE A 627 25.35 -12.45 16.70
CA ILE A 627 23.99 -12.21 17.20
C ILE A 627 23.04 -12.26 16.00
N ILE A 628 22.00 -13.10 16.05
CA ILE A 628 21.06 -13.31 14.95
C ILE A 628 19.62 -13.11 15.44
N ASP A 629 18.98 -12.02 15.05
CA ASP A 629 17.56 -11.80 15.31
C ASP A 629 16.69 -12.51 14.27
N GLU A 630 15.55 -13.03 14.71
CA GLU A 630 14.57 -13.76 13.89
C GLU A 630 15.19 -15.00 13.21
N GLY A 631 15.96 -15.79 13.98
CA GLY A 631 16.68 -16.98 13.54
C GLY A 631 15.80 -18.10 12.95
N GLN A 632 14.47 -18.02 13.08
CA GLN A 632 13.57 -18.92 12.34
C GLN A 632 13.65 -18.75 10.81
N PHE A 633 14.20 -17.62 10.32
CA PHE A 633 14.39 -17.36 8.90
C PHE A 633 15.79 -17.74 8.37
N ILE A 634 16.60 -18.43 9.18
CA ILE A 634 17.89 -18.97 8.72
C ILE A 634 17.64 -20.07 7.68
N ASP A 635 18.32 -19.97 6.54
CA ASP A 635 18.22 -20.94 5.45
C ASP A 635 18.88 -22.28 5.79
N MET A 636 18.45 -23.34 5.09
CA MET A 636 18.90 -24.71 5.38
C MET A 636 20.41 -24.91 5.26
N ALA A 637 21.07 -24.26 4.30
CA ALA A 637 22.51 -24.40 4.09
C ALA A 637 23.31 -23.66 5.17
N SER A 638 22.82 -22.48 5.59
CA SER A 638 23.41 -21.75 6.72
C SER A 638 23.31 -22.53 8.03
N TRP A 639 22.20 -23.21 8.30
CA TRP A 639 22.09 -24.12 9.45
C TRP A 639 23.14 -25.24 9.42
N ALA A 640 23.32 -25.89 8.26
CA ALA A 640 24.30 -26.96 8.10
C ALA A 640 25.74 -26.46 8.32
N PHE A 641 26.05 -25.22 7.92
CA PHE A 641 27.36 -24.62 8.17
C PHE A 641 27.54 -24.21 9.63
N MET A 642 26.53 -23.65 10.28
CA MET A 642 26.60 -23.33 11.71
C MET A 642 26.79 -24.57 12.58
N GLU A 643 26.19 -25.70 12.22
CA GLU A 643 26.43 -26.98 12.91
C GLU A 643 27.93 -27.34 12.88
N LYS A 644 28.57 -27.26 11.70
CA LYS A 644 30.02 -27.48 11.56
C LYS A 644 30.82 -26.46 12.35
N LEU A 645 30.39 -25.19 12.32
CA LEU A 645 31.06 -24.08 13.00
C LEU A 645 31.11 -24.29 14.51
N VAL A 646 29.97 -24.64 15.12
CA VAL A 646 29.86 -24.90 16.55
C VAL A 646 30.70 -26.11 16.97
N GLN A 647 30.94 -27.08 16.08
CA GLN A 647 31.79 -28.24 16.39
C GLN A 647 33.29 -27.98 16.24
N THR A 648 33.69 -26.99 15.45
CA THR A 648 35.09 -26.79 15.02
C THR A 648 35.76 -25.58 15.64
N LEU A 649 35.02 -24.49 15.88
CA LEU A 649 35.57 -23.19 16.26
C LEU A 649 35.02 -22.68 17.60
N PRO A 650 35.85 -21.98 18.41
CA PRO A 650 35.40 -21.37 19.65
C PRO A 650 34.70 -20.02 19.39
N ILE A 651 33.48 -20.10 18.85
CA ILE A 651 32.60 -18.96 18.52
C ILE A 651 31.37 -18.98 19.44
N PHE A 652 30.85 -17.80 19.78
CA PHE A 652 29.62 -17.64 20.52
C PHE A 652 28.48 -17.20 19.59
N ILE A 653 27.41 -17.98 19.49
CA ILE A 653 26.23 -17.63 18.68
C ILE A 653 25.05 -17.34 19.61
N ILE A 654 24.44 -16.17 19.47
CA ILE A 654 23.26 -15.74 20.21
C ILE A 654 22.14 -15.53 19.20
N MET A 655 20.95 -16.07 19.43
CA MET A 655 19.85 -15.88 18.49
C MET A 655 18.50 -15.76 19.17
N SER A 656 17.59 -15.01 18.53
CA SER A 656 16.19 -14.98 18.89
C SER A 656 15.37 -15.81 17.91
N LEU A 657 14.36 -16.51 18.41
CA LEU A 657 13.55 -17.46 17.63
C LEU A 657 12.08 -17.29 17.97
N SER A 658 11.21 -17.54 16.99
CA SER A 658 9.81 -17.86 17.25
C SER A 658 9.62 -19.37 17.35
N PRO A 659 8.65 -19.88 18.14
CA PRO A 659 8.36 -21.30 18.19
C PRO A 659 8.13 -21.88 16.80
N PHE A 660 8.83 -22.97 16.48
CA PHE A 660 8.71 -23.62 15.19
C PHE A 660 7.40 -24.41 15.11
N ILE A 661 6.64 -24.23 14.03
CA ILE A 661 5.47 -25.07 13.70
C ILE A 661 5.92 -26.49 13.29
N GLY A 662 7.17 -26.63 12.84
CA GLY A 662 7.89 -27.89 12.62
C GLY A 662 9.39 -27.65 12.51
N LEU A 663 10.24 -28.63 12.88
CA LEU A 663 11.70 -28.45 12.85
C LEU A 663 12.18 -28.07 11.44
N PRO A 664 12.97 -26.98 11.29
CA PRO A 664 13.34 -26.47 9.96
C PRO A 664 14.28 -27.40 9.20
N CYS A 665 15.25 -28.03 9.89
CA CYS A 665 16.13 -29.05 9.30
C CYS A 665 16.84 -29.88 10.38
N ALA A 666 17.50 -30.98 9.97
CA ALA A 666 18.27 -31.84 10.86
C ALA A 666 19.43 -31.10 11.56
N ALA A 667 20.11 -30.20 10.83
CA ALA A 667 21.21 -29.40 11.36
C ALA A 667 20.75 -28.44 12.46
N ALA A 668 19.60 -27.78 12.30
CA ALA A 668 19.01 -26.96 13.34
C ALA A 668 18.71 -27.78 14.61
N SER A 669 18.18 -29.00 14.44
CA SER A 669 17.96 -29.91 15.58
C SER A 669 19.26 -30.28 16.30
N ALA A 670 20.33 -30.53 15.54
CA ALA A 670 21.63 -30.87 16.10
C ALA A 670 22.23 -29.70 16.89
N VAL A 671 22.12 -28.47 16.39
CA VAL A 671 22.57 -27.27 17.10
C VAL A 671 21.74 -27.05 18.38
N MET A 672 20.41 -27.17 18.31
CA MET A 672 19.53 -27.00 19.48
C MET A 672 19.79 -28.04 20.59
N LYS A 673 20.11 -29.29 20.22
CA LYS A 673 20.38 -30.39 21.17
C LYS A 673 21.84 -30.47 21.63
N ASN A 674 22.71 -29.58 21.15
CA ASN A 674 24.12 -29.59 21.52
C ASN A 674 24.27 -29.24 23.01
N ARG A 675 25.22 -29.89 23.70
CA ARG A 675 25.53 -29.63 25.12
C ARG A 675 26.03 -28.20 25.37
N ASN A 676 26.55 -27.55 24.34
CA ASN A 676 27.01 -26.16 24.41
C ASN A 676 25.89 -25.14 24.15
N THR A 677 24.65 -25.60 23.95
CA THR A 677 23.49 -24.75 23.67
C THR A 677 22.65 -24.55 24.92
N THR A 678 22.38 -23.28 25.25
CA THR A 678 21.45 -22.86 26.30
C THR A 678 20.18 -22.34 25.65
N TYR A 679 19.04 -22.92 26.01
CA TYR A 679 17.73 -22.55 25.47
C TYR A 679 16.91 -21.81 26.53
N VAL A 680 16.47 -20.59 26.22
CA VAL A 680 15.72 -19.72 27.13
C VAL A 680 14.37 -19.41 26.49
N THR A 681 13.29 -19.85 27.15
CA THR A 681 11.91 -19.54 26.71
C THR A 681 11.44 -18.27 27.40
N LEU A 682 11.06 -17.27 26.61
CA LEU A 682 10.57 -15.99 27.07
C LEU A 682 9.10 -16.07 27.47
N GLY A 683 8.83 -15.73 28.73
CA GLY A 683 7.49 -15.59 29.28
C GLY A 683 6.95 -14.15 29.23
N ALA A 684 5.68 -14.02 29.61
CA ALA A 684 5.03 -12.72 29.81
C ALA A 684 5.73 -11.94 30.93
N MET A 685 5.80 -10.62 30.79
CA MET A 685 6.36 -9.74 31.82
C MET A 685 5.43 -9.63 33.03
N GLN A 686 6.00 -9.34 34.19
CA GLN A 686 5.20 -9.17 35.41
C GLN A 686 4.40 -7.85 35.32
N PRO A 687 3.24 -7.76 35.98
CA PRO A 687 2.42 -6.54 36.00
C PRO A 687 3.22 -5.27 36.37
N LYS A 688 4.11 -5.39 37.36
CA LYS A 688 5.00 -4.30 37.79
C LYS A 688 5.90 -3.77 36.66
N ASP A 689 6.35 -4.65 35.77
CA ASP A 689 7.28 -4.30 34.70
C ASP A 689 6.53 -3.70 33.50
N ILE A 690 5.28 -4.12 33.26
CA ILE A 690 4.38 -3.47 32.30
C ILE A 690 4.05 -2.05 32.73
N ARG A 691 3.75 -1.82 34.02
CA ARG A 691 3.56 -0.47 34.57
C ARG A 691 4.81 0.38 34.37
N ASN A 692 5.98 -0.13 34.76
CA ASN A 692 7.25 0.59 34.62
C ASN A 692 7.55 0.93 33.16
N LYS A 693 7.29 -0.01 32.24
CA LYS A 693 7.40 0.23 30.80
C LYS A 693 6.46 1.34 30.33
N ALA A 694 5.19 1.31 30.74
CA ALA A 694 4.24 2.36 30.36
C ALA A 694 4.68 3.74 30.86
N CYS A 695 5.21 3.83 32.09
CA CYS A 695 5.76 5.07 32.62
C CYS A 695 6.96 5.57 31.79
N LEU A 696 7.86 4.66 31.41
CA LEU A 696 9.03 4.99 30.58
C LEU A 696 8.64 5.43 29.17
N ASP A 697 7.70 4.73 28.53
CA ASP A 697 7.22 5.03 27.18
C ASP A 697 6.51 6.39 27.12
N LEU A 698 5.80 6.77 28.19
CA LEU A 698 5.10 8.05 28.32
C LEU A 698 5.98 9.18 28.88
N GLY A 699 7.17 8.87 29.41
CA GLY A 699 8.05 9.85 30.07
C GLY A 699 7.50 10.40 31.39
N VAL A 700 6.69 9.64 32.13
CA VAL A 700 5.98 10.10 33.34
C VAL A 700 6.45 9.39 34.63
N ARG A 701 6.28 10.05 35.78
CA ARG A 701 6.57 9.47 37.11
C ARG A 701 5.50 8.52 37.63
N GLY A 702 4.37 8.39 36.95
CA GLY A 702 3.30 7.49 37.36
C GLY A 702 2.10 7.56 36.44
N ILE A 703 1.31 6.49 36.47
CA ILE A 703 0.05 6.37 35.74
C ILE A 703 -1.08 6.10 36.74
N SER A 704 -2.32 6.43 36.35
CA SER A 704 -3.49 6.09 37.17
C SER A 704 -3.67 4.58 37.32
N GLU A 705 -4.21 4.13 38.45
CA GLU A 705 -4.51 2.69 38.70
C GLU A 705 -5.46 2.09 37.64
N GLU A 706 -6.37 2.90 37.11
CA GLU A 706 -7.30 2.48 36.06
C GLU A 706 -6.58 2.24 34.73
N LEU A 707 -5.61 3.09 34.38
CA LEU A 707 -4.76 2.91 33.21
C LEU A 707 -3.80 1.74 33.39
N GLU A 708 -3.18 1.58 34.57
CA GLU A 708 -2.34 0.41 34.88
C GLU A 708 -3.10 -0.89 34.69
N SER A 709 -4.29 -1.01 35.30
CA SER A 709 -5.10 -2.22 35.25
C SER A 709 -5.49 -2.56 33.81
N TYR A 710 -5.90 -1.56 33.02
CA TYR A 710 -6.20 -1.73 31.60
C TYR A 710 -4.99 -2.21 30.78
N LEU A 711 -3.81 -1.63 31.01
CA LEU A 711 -2.59 -2.01 30.28
C LEU A 711 -2.10 -3.39 30.69
N VAL A 712 -2.14 -3.74 31.98
CA VAL A 712 -1.73 -5.06 32.47
C VAL A 712 -2.65 -6.15 31.92
N GLU A 713 -3.96 -5.97 32.02
CA GLU A 713 -4.93 -6.93 31.51
C GLU A 713 -4.91 -7.00 29.98
N GLY A 714 -4.96 -5.85 29.31
CA GLY A 714 -5.02 -5.75 27.85
C GLY A 714 -3.75 -6.19 27.14
N SER A 715 -2.58 -5.99 27.76
CA SER A 715 -1.30 -6.45 27.19
C SER A 715 -1.05 -7.94 27.41
N CYS A 716 -1.71 -8.56 28.40
CA CYS A 716 -1.42 -9.93 28.85
C CYS A 716 0.08 -10.13 29.16
N GLY A 717 0.78 -9.09 29.61
CA GLY A 717 2.22 -9.11 29.86
C GLY A 717 3.10 -9.11 28.60
N MET A 718 2.54 -8.83 27.41
CA MET A 718 3.31 -8.67 26.18
C MET A 718 3.68 -7.20 25.93
N PRO A 719 4.99 -6.85 25.88
CA PRO A 719 5.47 -5.48 25.69
C PRO A 719 4.89 -4.77 24.48
N PHE A 720 4.81 -5.46 23.34
CA PHE A 720 4.28 -4.90 22.10
C PHE A 720 2.80 -4.53 22.22
N TYR A 721 2.00 -5.32 22.95
CA TYR A 721 0.58 -5.01 23.13
C TYR A 721 0.40 -3.78 24.03
N CYS A 722 1.23 -3.65 25.07
CA CYS A 722 1.23 -2.44 25.90
C CYS A 722 1.51 -1.19 25.07
N GLU A 723 2.53 -1.25 24.19
CA GLU A 723 2.89 -0.13 23.30
C GLU A 723 1.77 0.22 22.32
N GLU A 724 1.13 -0.77 21.70
CA GLU A 724 0.02 -0.54 20.76
C GLU A 724 -1.23 0.00 21.46
N LEU A 725 -1.52 -0.45 22.68
CA LEU A 725 -2.61 0.10 23.50
C LEU A 725 -2.34 1.55 23.88
N LEU A 726 -1.12 1.89 24.30
CA LEU A 726 -0.73 3.26 24.60
C LEU A 726 -0.83 4.17 23.37
N LYS A 727 -0.32 3.73 22.21
CA LYS A 727 -0.45 4.47 20.94
C LYS A 727 -1.92 4.69 20.57
N ASN A 728 -2.77 3.69 20.79
CA ASN A 728 -4.19 3.83 20.50
C ASN A 728 -4.87 4.85 21.42
N LEU A 729 -4.54 4.85 22.72
CA LEU A 729 -5.06 5.83 23.68
C LEU A 729 -4.59 7.26 23.35
N ASP A 730 -3.33 7.41 22.95
CA ASP A 730 -2.77 8.70 22.53
C ASP A 730 -3.42 9.23 21.25
N GLN A 731 -3.59 8.38 20.22
CA GLN A 731 -4.27 8.73 18.96
C GLN A 731 -5.72 9.18 19.17
N HIS A 732 -6.41 8.64 20.18
CA HIS A 732 -7.77 9.03 20.54
C HIS A 732 -7.83 10.22 21.51
N GLY A 733 -6.68 10.82 21.87
CA GLY A 733 -6.61 11.97 22.78
C GLY A 733 -7.10 11.66 24.20
N VAL A 734 -6.95 10.41 24.64
CA VAL A 734 -7.48 9.93 25.93
C VAL A 734 -6.51 10.21 27.09
N LEU A 735 -5.21 10.35 26.80
CA LEU A 735 -4.16 10.55 27.80
C LEU A 735 -4.01 12.05 28.14
N ILE A 736 -4.00 12.37 29.43
CA ILE A 736 -3.80 13.73 29.95
C ILE A 736 -2.57 13.74 30.86
N PHE A 737 -1.62 14.63 30.55
CA PHE A 737 -0.41 14.84 31.34
C PHE A 737 -0.62 15.98 32.34
N GLN A 738 -0.28 15.76 33.61
CA GLN A 738 -0.43 16.73 34.70
C GLN A 738 0.86 16.82 35.52
N PRO A 739 1.27 18.01 35.98
CA PRO A 739 2.39 18.14 36.91
C PRO A 739 2.06 17.49 38.27
N ALA A 740 3.02 16.78 38.84
CA ALA A 740 2.95 16.10 40.11
C ALA A 740 2.99 17.15 41.23
N GLU A 741 1.93 17.20 42.04
CA GLU A 741 1.92 18.08 43.21
C GLU A 741 2.86 17.53 44.30
N SER A 742 3.76 18.39 44.81
CA SER A 742 4.64 18.09 45.93
C SER A 742 3.82 17.81 47.21
N GLU A 743 4.06 16.68 47.87
CA GLU A 743 3.30 16.16 49.03
C GLU A 743 3.29 17.07 50.30
N GLU A 744 3.85 18.29 50.29
CA GLU A 744 3.96 19.13 51.49
C GLU A 744 2.78 20.07 51.79
N LYS A 745 1.70 20.10 50.99
CA LYS A 745 0.50 20.90 51.32
C LYS A 745 -0.82 20.21 50.95
N THR A 746 -1.14 19.10 51.58
CA THR A 746 -2.47 18.51 51.46
C THR A 746 -3.47 19.16 52.42
N ASN A 747 -4.17 20.20 51.94
CA ASN A 747 -5.54 20.44 52.38
C ASN A 747 -6.41 19.36 51.74
N VAL A 748 -6.95 18.46 52.56
CA VAL A 748 -7.74 17.31 52.13
C VAL A 748 -9.10 17.78 51.59
N THR A 749 -9.22 17.90 50.27
CA THR A 749 -10.52 17.97 49.58
C THR A 749 -11.00 16.56 49.24
N TRP A 750 -12.31 16.30 49.36
CA TRP A 750 -12.95 15.00 49.09
C TRP A 750 -12.60 14.39 47.70
N ASN A 751 -12.25 15.22 46.71
CA ASN A 751 -11.82 14.77 45.38
C ASN A 751 -10.39 14.20 45.31
N ASN A 752 -9.53 14.46 46.31
CA ASN A 752 -8.14 13.98 46.32
C ASN A 752 -7.96 12.59 46.93
N LEU A 753 -9.02 12.01 47.52
CA LEU A 753 -9.01 10.65 48.08
C LEU A 753 -9.04 9.53 47.02
N PHE A 754 -9.38 9.86 45.77
CA PHE A 754 -9.59 8.87 44.70
C PHE A 754 -8.54 8.91 43.58
N LYS A 755 -7.51 9.76 43.68
CA LYS A 755 -6.40 9.80 42.71
C LYS A 755 -5.21 9.03 43.26
N ASN A 756 -5.34 7.71 43.36
CA ASN A 756 -4.19 6.85 43.62
C ASN A 756 -3.37 6.71 42.33
N PHE A 757 -2.11 7.12 42.39
CA PHE A 757 -1.16 6.96 41.29
C PHE A 757 -0.22 5.80 41.60
N ALA A 758 -0.09 4.90 40.64
CA ALA A 758 0.88 3.82 40.73
C ALA A 758 2.27 4.34 40.35
N LYS A 759 3.19 4.35 41.31
CA LYS A 759 4.57 4.84 41.13
C LYS A 759 5.50 3.72 40.63
N PRO A 760 6.54 4.04 39.82
CA PRO A 760 7.61 3.12 39.47
C PRO A 760 8.36 2.61 40.71
N THR A 761 8.99 1.43 40.59
CA THR A 761 9.87 0.88 41.63
C THR A 761 11.06 1.79 41.95
N GLU A 762 11.59 1.71 43.18
CA GLU A 762 12.68 2.60 43.65
C GLU A 762 13.94 2.58 42.78
N GLU A 763 14.24 1.44 42.14
CA GLU A 763 15.37 1.31 41.21
C GLU A 763 15.26 2.25 39.99
N LEU A 764 14.05 2.57 39.51
CA LEU A 764 13.81 3.52 38.42
C LEU A 764 13.92 4.99 38.87
N LYS A 765 13.69 5.29 40.16
CA LYS A 765 13.74 6.66 40.70
C LYS A 765 15.15 7.25 40.70
N MET A 766 16.20 6.44 40.78
CA MET A 766 17.59 6.95 40.75
C MET A 766 18.03 7.44 39.37
N PHE A 767 17.38 6.97 38.30
CA PHE A 767 17.84 7.24 36.92
C PHE A 767 17.02 8.32 36.19
N THR A 768 15.80 8.63 36.66
CA THR A 768 15.06 9.80 36.16
C THR A 768 15.63 11.14 36.64
N LEU A 769 16.56 11.13 37.60
CA LEU A 769 17.24 12.31 38.13
C LEU A 769 18.40 12.83 37.26
N SER A 770 18.81 12.13 36.20
CA SER A 770 19.96 12.53 35.37
C SER A 770 19.59 13.26 34.07
N THR A 771 18.32 13.41 33.74
CA THR A 771 17.86 14.27 32.64
C THR A 771 17.51 15.65 33.16
N GLU A 772 18.23 16.66 32.65
CA GLU A 772 18.05 18.10 32.91
C GLU A 772 16.56 18.51 32.95
N GLU A 773 16.14 19.19 34.02
CA GLU A 773 14.90 19.99 34.17
C GLU A 773 13.60 19.42 33.55
N GLY A 774 13.40 18.10 33.59
CA GLY A 774 12.15 17.47 33.17
C GLY A 774 11.05 17.66 34.22
N SER A 775 9.97 18.35 33.85
CA SER A 775 8.75 18.52 34.65
C SER A 775 8.26 17.18 35.21
N GLU A 776 8.03 17.14 36.53
CA GLU A 776 7.52 15.96 37.20
C GLU A 776 6.07 15.69 36.76
N GLU A 777 5.82 14.94 35.69
CA GLU A 777 4.45 14.73 35.18
C GLU A 777 3.89 13.34 35.53
N VAL A 778 2.57 13.26 35.74
CA VAL A 778 1.78 12.03 35.90
C VAL A 778 0.72 11.96 34.79
N CYS A 779 0.43 10.75 34.31
CA CYS A 779 -0.55 10.54 33.24
C CYS A 779 -1.90 10.03 33.80
N ASN A 780 -2.97 10.69 33.38
CA ASN A 780 -4.36 10.39 33.73
C ASN A 780 -5.21 10.17 32.47
N LEU A 781 -6.41 9.62 32.67
CA LEU A 781 -7.43 9.49 31.62
C LEU A 781 -8.28 10.76 31.53
N ALA A 782 -8.73 11.08 30.31
CA ALA A 782 -9.69 12.15 30.09
C ALA A 782 -11.03 11.89 30.79
N SER A 783 -11.64 12.95 31.33
CA SER A 783 -12.86 12.86 32.12
C SER A 783 -14.01 12.25 31.31
N GLY A 784 -14.64 11.20 31.83
CA GLY A 784 -15.79 10.53 31.20
C GLY A 784 -15.43 9.41 30.21
N VAL A 785 -14.13 9.14 29.99
CA VAL A 785 -13.69 8.01 29.16
C VAL A 785 -13.84 6.70 29.92
N ARG A 786 -14.56 5.73 29.34
CA ARG A 786 -14.59 4.34 29.82
C ARG A 786 -13.72 3.48 28.91
N LEU A 787 -12.57 3.04 29.42
CA LEU A 787 -11.61 2.23 28.67
C LEU A 787 -12.20 0.95 28.06
N LYS A 788 -13.24 0.38 28.69
CA LYS A 788 -13.97 -0.80 28.20
C LYS A 788 -14.75 -0.58 26.90
N ASN A 789 -15.01 0.67 26.50
CA ASN A 789 -15.77 0.99 25.29
C ASN A 789 -14.87 1.35 24.10
N LEU A 790 -13.55 1.43 24.30
CA LEU A 790 -12.59 1.70 23.23
C LEU A 790 -12.34 0.42 22.45
N SER A 791 -12.47 0.49 21.12
CA SER A 791 -12.19 -0.64 20.27
C SER A 791 -10.68 -0.87 20.20
N PRO A 792 -10.18 -2.12 20.29
CA PRO A 792 -8.75 -2.38 20.25
C PRO A 792 -8.14 -1.91 18.91
N PRO A 793 -6.84 -1.54 18.90
CA PRO A 793 -6.17 -1.10 17.68
C PRO A 793 -6.21 -2.19 16.60
N ALA A 794 -6.24 -1.75 15.34
CA ALA A 794 -6.35 -2.64 14.19
C ALA A 794 -5.21 -3.67 14.09
N SER A 795 -4.03 -3.35 14.66
CA SER A 795 -2.87 -4.25 14.78
C SER A 795 -3.11 -5.46 15.71
N LEU A 796 -4.07 -5.35 16.63
CA LEU A 796 -4.47 -6.40 17.56
C LEU A 796 -5.75 -7.13 17.12
N LYS A 797 -6.56 -6.53 16.24
CA LYS A 797 -7.76 -7.14 15.64
C LYS A 797 -7.34 -8.21 14.61
N GLY A 798 -7.59 -9.48 14.93
CA GLY A 798 -7.27 -10.63 14.06
C GLY A 798 -6.20 -11.59 14.57
N LYS A 799 -5.52 -11.27 15.68
CA LYS A 799 -4.74 -12.25 16.48
C LYS A 799 -5.61 -12.88 17.59
N GLU A 800 -6.89 -13.04 17.28
CA GLU A 800 -7.93 -13.60 18.14
C GLU A 800 -7.73 -15.11 18.28
N ASN A 801 -6.80 -15.51 19.15
CA ASN A 801 -6.88 -16.85 19.74
C ASN A 801 -6.31 -16.97 21.16
N LEU A 802 -5.83 -15.89 21.78
CA LEU A 802 -5.63 -15.88 23.23
C LEU A 802 -6.04 -14.52 23.83
N ALA A 803 -7.00 -14.58 24.75
CA ALA A 803 -7.21 -13.66 25.87
C ALA A 803 -8.07 -12.38 25.75
N TRP A 804 -8.74 -12.07 24.63
CA TRP A 804 -9.82 -11.04 24.67
C TRP A 804 -11.20 -11.60 25.09
N CYS A 805 -11.36 -12.94 25.12
CA CYS A 805 -12.62 -13.59 25.50
C CYS A 805 -12.96 -13.52 27.01
N SER A 806 -12.05 -13.08 27.87
CA SER A 806 -12.32 -12.91 29.31
C SER A 806 -13.16 -11.67 29.63
N PHE A 807 -13.26 -10.70 28.70
CA PHE A 807 -14.05 -9.48 28.90
C PHE A 807 -15.56 -9.64 28.63
N SER A 808 -16.02 -10.76 28.05
CA SER A 808 -17.43 -10.93 27.65
C SER A 808 -18.19 -12.11 28.29
N ARG A 809 -17.56 -12.98 29.10
CA ARG A 809 -18.27 -14.09 29.76
C ARG A 809 -17.75 -14.40 31.16
N THR A 810 -18.26 -13.68 32.16
CA THR A 810 -18.42 -14.24 33.51
C THR A 810 -19.68 -15.11 33.53
N GLN A 811 -19.51 -16.35 34.02
CA GLN A 811 -20.51 -17.38 34.31
C GLN A 811 -21.19 -18.04 33.09
N THR A 812 -20.71 -19.23 32.74
CA THR A 812 -21.44 -20.46 32.33
C THR A 812 -20.58 -21.25 31.32
N LEU A 813 -19.59 -22.04 31.78
CA LEU A 813 -19.00 -23.17 31.02
C LEU A 813 -17.95 -23.94 31.86
N LEU A 814 -18.32 -24.33 33.08
CA LEU A 814 -17.51 -25.22 33.92
C LEU A 814 -18.27 -26.50 34.32
N LEU A 815 -19.18 -26.97 33.47
CA LEU A 815 -20.03 -28.15 33.78
C LEU A 815 -20.22 -29.18 32.65
N LEU A 816 -19.48 -29.13 31.55
CA LEU A 816 -19.62 -30.15 30.49
C LEU A 816 -18.25 -30.58 29.91
N SER A 817 -17.46 -31.29 30.72
CA SER A 817 -16.49 -32.29 30.24
C SER A 817 -15.95 -33.16 31.39
N LEU A 818 -16.85 -33.76 32.16
CA LEU A 818 -16.63 -35.04 32.85
C LEU A 818 -17.85 -35.89 32.53
N GLY A 819 -17.66 -36.82 31.60
CA GLY A 819 -18.67 -37.70 31.01
C GLY A 819 -18.09 -38.40 29.81
#